data_AF-A0A7X6CMH3-F1
#
_entry.id   AF-A0A7X6CMH3-F1
#
_cell.length_a   1.000
_cell.length_b   1.000
_cell.length_c   1.000
_cell.angle_alpha   90.00
_cell.angle_beta   90.00
_cell.angle_gamma   90.00
#
_symmetry.space_group_name_H-M   'P 1'
#
loop_
_entity.id
_entity.type
_entity.pdbx_description
1 polymer ?
#
loop_
_entity_poly.entity_id
_entity_poly.type
_entity_poly.pdbx_seq_one_letter_code
_entity_poly.pdbx_strand_id
1 'polypeptide(L)'
;VKTPAGEYSASPQIPTESAPPSPIAPQPPIAPSDAGTGAPPLQIAPVEQIQLAPASTIAPAPTPTASSNPQQDLALLIGDLLGAETSVDRDPQTGDLAIKWQTPQGLEIQQTVPAAPPELTFIPASENPPENPPRRGASATEKPDGWIVLNPPNSTVVAVDPAPPTSEPDWWGRLSQFNRSQIESVPVNPTPLPTPEPSPTPAPKPSPSPTPAPTPAPTPAPIPTPNSRTENPNLPDIPNLIPLEISRSTVEQTLAQNNADEAVSQIDRLFEQDYENYFGENLTDKRVNVQYLRETLRKIESETGKKAVIVYAIARLQELSLLLVVPEGPAIIKHIPVPRRDLQAKVAIFQGYLANSKNAQDDRYLTSAQQLYQWLIAPIANDLAGLNTDTLIFSFDAGLRQLPLAALHDGKQFLIEKYSLGSIPSVSLTDTNYQSLRDSRVLAMGASIFPHTDKRELPAVPIELSAIAGPRNPMSGTRNEIATDNLSQLPLWPGRSFLNQEFTLENLRKQREQQGFEIIHLATHASFPLTENGRKEAEIDLWNRSLSLDEFRLAKWYDRSGVELLVLSACETAIGDNNAEMGFAGLAVRSGVKSAVASLWKVNDTGTLGLMTEFYRYLRSEPIKAEALRKAQLEMLRKQLVIRNNQLRGNGGAIDLPESPQIPANLDLSHPHYWAGFTIIGSPW
;
A
#
# COMPACT_ATOMS: atom_id res chain seq x y z
N VAL A 1 16.75 -72.09 -11.98
CA VAL A 1 15.44 -72.00 -12.69
C VAL A 1 14.36 -71.69 -11.66
N LYS A 2 13.33 -70.93 -12.04
CA LYS A 2 12.05 -70.57 -11.37
C LYS A 2 11.81 -70.95 -9.88
N THR A 3 11.39 -69.92 -9.15
CA THR A 3 10.41 -69.85 -8.02
C THR A 3 9.62 -71.11 -7.62
N PRO A 4 9.28 -71.22 -6.32
CA PRO A 4 7.91 -70.84 -5.86
C PRO A 4 7.88 -69.93 -4.60
N ALA A 5 6.69 -69.71 -4.03
CA ALA A 5 6.39 -68.70 -3.00
C ALA A 5 5.97 -69.27 -1.63
N GLY A 6 5.75 -68.40 -0.63
CA GLY A 6 5.17 -68.72 0.69
C GLY A 6 4.86 -67.46 1.50
N GLU A 7 3.83 -67.50 2.36
CA GLU A 7 3.30 -66.34 3.10
C GLU A 7 3.54 -66.39 4.64
N TYR A 8 3.35 -65.25 5.30
CA TYR A 8 3.24 -64.96 6.74
C TYR A 8 3.24 -66.13 7.78
N SER A 9 4.07 -66.01 8.83
CA SER A 9 3.63 -65.67 10.22
C SER A 9 4.68 -65.96 11.33
N ALA A 10 4.61 -65.18 12.43
CA ALA A 10 5.07 -65.46 13.82
C ALA A 10 6.58 -65.62 14.20
N SER A 11 6.89 -65.22 15.44
CA SER A 11 8.20 -65.30 16.15
C SER A 11 8.34 -66.56 17.02
N PRO A 12 9.53 -66.91 17.55
CA PRO A 12 9.99 -66.52 18.91
C PRO A 12 11.53 -66.18 18.94
N GLN A 13 12.40 -66.20 19.98
CA GLN A 13 12.48 -66.70 21.38
C GLN A 13 13.28 -65.73 22.31
N ILE A 14 13.58 -66.14 23.56
CA ILE A 14 14.28 -65.40 24.65
C ILE A 14 15.24 -66.38 25.39
N PRO A 15 16.55 -66.08 25.56
CA PRO A 15 17.28 -66.04 26.86
C PRO A 15 16.88 -65.11 28.05
N THR A 16 16.69 -65.71 29.23
CA THR A 16 16.77 -65.23 30.66
C THR A 16 17.98 -64.31 30.99
N GLU A 17 18.09 -63.50 32.08
CA GLU A 17 17.32 -63.18 33.32
C GLU A 17 17.95 -61.90 33.99
N SER A 18 17.63 -61.33 35.18
CA SER A 18 16.72 -61.63 36.31
C SER A 18 16.05 -60.34 36.89
N ALA A 19 15.90 -60.16 38.22
CA ALA A 19 15.03 -59.13 38.84
C ALA A 19 15.45 -58.66 40.30
N PRO A 20 14.70 -57.79 41.05
CA PRO A 20 15.31 -56.73 41.89
C PRO A 20 14.84 -56.68 43.37
N PRO A 21 15.13 -55.60 44.12
CA PRO A 21 14.40 -55.22 45.34
C PRO A 21 13.57 -53.91 45.21
N SER A 22 12.60 -53.70 46.11
CA SER A 22 11.83 -52.45 46.31
C SER A 22 11.33 -52.36 47.79
N PRO A 23 10.29 -51.59 48.19
CA PRO A 23 10.47 -50.31 48.87
C PRO A 23 9.90 -50.24 50.31
N ILE A 24 10.24 -49.18 51.07
CA ILE A 24 9.63 -48.83 52.37
C ILE A 24 9.34 -47.31 52.41
N ALA A 25 8.32 -46.88 53.17
CA ALA A 25 7.75 -45.53 53.16
C ALA A 25 7.82 -44.80 54.55
N PRO A 26 6.86 -43.97 55.04
CA PRO A 26 7.17 -42.60 55.54
C PRO A 26 6.77 -42.33 57.02
N GLN A 27 6.68 -41.04 57.42
CA GLN A 27 6.08 -40.41 58.65
C GLN A 27 7.09 -39.83 59.69
N PRO A 28 6.72 -38.85 60.57
CA PRO A 28 5.75 -37.73 60.47
C PRO A 28 6.30 -36.37 61.08
N PRO A 29 5.52 -35.36 61.56
CA PRO A 29 5.99 -33.96 61.74
C PRO A 29 6.03 -33.40 63.19
N ILE A 30 6.74 -32.27 63.42
CA ILE A 30 6.72 -31.46 64.66
C ILE A 30 6.84 -29.95 64.38
N ALA A 31 6.13 -29.14 65.17
CA ALA A 31 6.31 -27.70 65.42
C ALA A 31 5.68 -27.37 66.81
N PRO A 32 5.79 -26.16 67.41
CA PRO A 32 6.74 -25.04 67.24
C PRO A 32 7.49 -24.70 68.57
N SER A 33 8.26 -23.60 68.65
CA SER A 33 8.72 -23.03 69.94
C SER A 33 9.11 -21.54 69.85
N ASP A 34 8.75 -20.74 70.86
CA ASP A 34 9.01 -19.30 70.99
C ASP A 34 10.31 -18.93 71.75
N ALA A 35 10.74 -17.67 71.56
CA ALA A 35 11.67 -16.86 72.37
C ALA A 35 13.15 -17.32 72.55
N GLY A 36 14.14 -16.43 72.72
CA GLY A 36 14.15 -14.98 72.53
C GLY A 36 14.92 -14.17 73.59
N THR A 37 16.17 -13.76 73.30
CA THR A 37 16.92 -12.69 74.02
C THR A 37 18.13 -12.23 73.19
N GLY A 38 18.41 -10.91 73.12
CA GLY A 38 19.68 -10.38 72.58
C GLY A 38 19.56 -9.07 71.78
N ALA A 39 19.75 -7.92 72.45
CA ALA A 39 19.81 -6.57 71.83
C ALA A 39 21.24 -6.29 71.27
N PRO A 40 21.54 -5.21 70.49
CA PRO A 40 20.86 -3.90 70.41
C PRO A 40 20.43 -3.44 68.99
N PRO A 41 19.63 -2.35 68.88
CA PRO A 41 19.21 -1.81 67.59
C PRO A 41 20.30 -0.96 66.91
N LEU A 42 20.41 -1.06 65.58
CA LEU A 42 21.08 -0.05 64.77
C LEU A 42 20.23 1.23 64.75
N GLN A 43 20.78 2.32 65.26
CA GLN A 43 20.12 3.62 65.24
C GLN A 43 20.04 4.17 63.81
N ILE A 44 18.89 4.76 63.48
CA ILE A 44 18.70 5.51 62.23
C ILE A 44 19.57 6.78 62.32
N ALA A 45 20.64 6.81 61.52
CA ALA A 45 21.36 8.05 61.27
C ALA A 45 20.46 9.00 60.44
N PRO A 46 20.53 10.34 60.64
CA PRO A 46 19.69 11.26 59.89
C PRO A 46 19.93 11.18 58.38
N VAL A 47 18.89 11.43 57.59
CA VAL A 47 19.05 11.67 56.15
C VAL A 47 19.86 12.95 55.98
N GLU A 48 21.12 12.80 55.56
CA GLU A 48 21.96 13.92 55.18
C GLU A 48 21.28 14.65 54.01
N GLN A 49 20.94 15.92 54.20
CA GLN A 49 20.26 16.69 53.17
C GLN A 49 21.21 16.90 52.00
N ILE A 50 21.03 16.13 50.93
CA ILE A 50 21.61 16.44 49.61
C ILE A 50 21.04 17.79 49.21
N GLN A 51 21.80 18.84 49.50
CA GLN A 51 21.45 20.22 49.21
C GLN A 51 21.61 20.42 47.70
N LEU A 52 20.53 20.09 46.97
CA LEU A 52 20.41 20.35 45.54
C LEU A 52 20.87 21.79 45.27
N ALA A 53 21.85 21.93 44.39
CA ALA A 53 22.27 23.24 43.91
C ALA A 53 21.03 23.99 43.39
N PRO A 54 20.90 25.30 43.66
CA PRO A 54 19.76 26.07 43.17
C PRO A 54 19.69 25.90 41.66
N ALA A 55 18.53 25.46 41.17
CA ALA A 55 18.35 25.21 39.75
C ALA A 55 18.66 26.50 38.99
N SER A 56 19.72 26.45 38.16
CA SER A 56 20.00 27.51 37.20
C SER A 56 18.74 27.75 36.40
N THR A 57 18.18 28.95 36.47
CA THR A 57 17.07 29.37 35.62
C THR A 57 17.59 29.48 34.19
N ILE A 58 17.67 28.34 33.51
CA ILE A 58 17.73 28.26 32.06
C ILE A 58 16.46 28.95 31.60
N ALA A 59 16.62 30.16 31.07
CA ALA A 59 15.51 30.87 30.44
C ALA A 59 14.91 29.96 29.36
N PRO A 60 13.58 29.97 29.16
CA PRO A 60 12.98 29.20 28.08
C PRO A 60 13.72 29.51 26.79
N ALA A 61 14.14 28.47 26.06
CA ALA A 61 14.72 28.65 24.74
C ALA A 61 13.75 29.52 23.92
N PRO A 62 14.23 30.56 23.21
CA PRO A 62 13.34 31.48 22.54
C PRO A 62 12.45 30.70 21.58
N THR A 63 11.13 30.91 21.68
CA THR A 63 10.16 30.45 20.68
C THR A 63 10.73 30.80 19.31
N PRO A 64 10.79 29.86 18.34
CA PRO A 64 11.30 30.18 17.01
C PRO A 64 10.50 31.36 16.46
N THR A 65 11.18 32.48 16.24
CA THR A 65 10.55 33.71 15.79
C THR A 65 9.87 33.41 14.47
N ALA A 66 8.56 33.67 14.37
CA ALA A 66 7.89 33.66 13.08
C ALA A 66 8.68 34.58 12.15
N SER A 67 9.06 34.08 10.96
CA SER A 67 9.92 34.83 10.06
C SER A 67 9.35 36.21 9.78
N SER A 68 10.20 37.22 9.86
CA SER A 68 9.82 38.60 9.58
C SER A 68 9.41 38.83 8.12
N ASN A 69 9.57 37.83 7.25
CA ASN A 69 9.20 37.90 5.84
C ASN A 69 8.89 36.51 5.23
N PRO A 70 7.64 36.01 5.32
CA PRO A 70 7.28 34.70 4.78
C PRO A 70 7.40 34.57 3.25
N GLN A 71 7.46 35.69 2.51
CA GLN A 71 7.76 35.68 1.06
C GLN A 71 9.22 35.29 0.81
N GLN A 72 10.14 35.67 1.71
CA GLN A 72 11.56 35.34 1.64
C GLN A 72 11.84 33.89 2.06
N ASP A 73 11.12 33.37 3.06
CA ASP A 73 11.14 31.93 3.40
C ASP A 73 10.72 31.08 2.20
N LEU A 74 9.62 31.47 1.52
CA LEU A 74 9.13 30.78 0.33
C LEU A 74 10.11 30.89 -0.85
N ALA A 75 10.78 32.03 -1.01
CA ALA A 75 11.83 32.23 -2.01
C ALA A 75 13.00 31.26 -1.83
N LEU A 76 13.48 31.10 -0.59
CA LEU A 76 14.54 30.16 -0.24
C LEU A 76 14.09 28.71 -0.46
N LEU A 77 12.88 28.35 -0.03
CA LEU A 77 12.32 27.01 -0.25
C LEU A 77 12.20 26.63 -1.74
N ILE A 78 11.80 27.58 -2.60
CA ILE A 78 11.79 27.37 -4.06
C ILE A 78 13.22 27.19 -4.59
N GLY A 79 14.19 27.92 -4.04
CA GLY A 79 15.60 27.77 -4.37
C GLY A 79 16.15 26.37 -4.04
N ASP A 80 15.89 25.89 -2.83
CA ASP A 80 16.28 24.55 -2.36
C ASP A 80 15.64 23.45 -3.22
N LEU A 81 14.36 23.60 -3.59
CA LEU A 81 13.65 22.68 -4.49
C LEU A 81 14.24 22.64 -5.91
N LEU A 82 14.74 23.78 -6.41
CA LEU A 82 15.45 23.89 -7.69
C LEU A 82 16.95 23.55 -7.60
N GLY A 83 17.49 23.38 -6.39
CA GLY A 83 18.92 23.24 -6.13
C GLY A 83 19.75 24.48 -6.53
N ALA A 84 19.14 25.66 -6.49
CA ALA A 84 19.68 26.90 -7.04
C ALA A 84 20.26 27.85 -5.98
N GLU A 85 21.37 28.53 -6.32
CA GLU A 85 21.85 29.67 -5.53
C GLU A 85 20.78 30.77 -5.55
N THR A 86 20.37 31.24 -4.37
CA THR A 86 19.23 32.15 -4.23
C THR A 86 19.68 33.48 -3.63
N SER A 87 19.44 34.59 -4.31
CA SER A 87 19.50 35.94 -3.71
C SER A 87 18.08 36.50 -3.53
N VAL A 88 17.91 37.27 -2.45
CA VAL A 88 16.67 38.00 -2.16
C VAL A 88 17.09 39.40 -1.75
N ASP A 89 17.13 40.29 -2.72
CA ASP A 89 17.60 41.66 -2.59
C ASP A 89 16.39 42.60 -2.45
N ARG A 90 16.45 43.55 -1.51
CA ARG A 90 15.34 44.49 -1.29
C ARG A 90 15.55 45.76 -2.10
N ASP A 91 14.57 46.12 -2.93
CA ASP A 91 14.61 47.38 -3.68
C ASP A 91 14.58 48.57 -2.70
N PRO A 92 15.56 49.49 -2.74
CA PRO A 92 15.65 50.60 -1.78
C PRO A 92 14.71 51.77 -2.07
N GLN A 93 13.96 51.76 -3.18
CA GLN A 93 12.99 52.79 -3.54
C GLN A 93 11.54 52.31 -3.37
N THR A 94 11.20 51.08 -3.79
CA THR A 94 9.85 50.53 -3.62
C THR A 94 9.69 49.71 -2.34
N GLY A 95 10.78 49.15 -1.83
CA GLY A 95 10.76 48.22 -0.71
C GLY A 95 10.41 46.78 -1.10
N ASP A 96 10.24 46.47 -2.38
CA ASP A 96 9.88 45.13 -2.87
C ASP A 96 11.06 44.15 -2.80
N LEU A 97 10.76 42.86 -2.96
CA LEU A 97 11.76 41.78 -2.96
C LEU A 97 12.10 41.39 -4.40
N ALA A 98 13.32 41.68 -4.85
CA ALA A 98 13.88 41.10 -6.06
C ALA A 98 14.48 39.73 -5.71
N ILE A 99 13.80 38.67 -6.09
CA ILE A 99 14.23 37.29 -5.88
C ILE A 99 14.94 36.79 -7.15
N LYS A 100 16.09 36.15 -6.98
CA LYS A 100 16.87 35.55 -8.07
C LYS A 100 17.29 34.13 -7.70
N TRP A 101 17.04 33.19 -8.60
CA TRP A 101 17.48 31.79 -8.51
C TRP A 101 18.44 31.47 -9.66
N GLN A 102 19.64 30.98 -9.34
CA GLN A 102 20.67 30.62 -10.30
C GLN A 102 21.03 29.12 -10.15
N THR A 103 20.56 28.31 -11.09
CA THR A 103 20.72 26.85 -11.04
C THR A 103 22.15 26.40 -11.37
N PRO A 104 22.59 25.20 -10.93
CA PRO A 104 23.90 24.65 -11.29
C PRO A 104 24.08 24.37 -12.79
N GLN A 105 23.01 24.32 -13.58
CA GLN A 105 23.06 24.23 -15.05
C GLN A 105 23.15 25.59 -15.75
N GLY A 106 23.20 26.71 -15.00
CA GLY A 106 23.35 28.06 -15.55
C GLY A 106 22.04 28.73 -15.99
N LEU A 107 20.88 28.13 -15.73
CA LEU A 107 19.59 28.82 -15.86
C LEU A 107 19.42 29.81 -14.70
N GLU A 108 19.12 31.05 -15.04
CA GLU A 108 18.80 32.14 -14.11
C GLU A 108 17.32 32.53 -14.23
N ILE A 109 16.64 32.64 -13.08
CA ILE A 109 15.25 33.07 -12.96
C ILE A 109 15.22 34.28 -12.02
N GLN A 110 14.55 35.37 -12.41
CA GLN A 110 14.34 36.55 -11.57
C GLN A 110 12.85 36.86 -11.44
N GLN A 111 12.41 37.28 -10.25
CA GLN A 111 11.02 37.68 -9.98
C GLN A 111 10.98 38.78 -8.90
N THR A 112 10.29 39.89 -9.17
CA THR A 112 9.99 40.90 -8.15
C THR A 112 8.67 40.58 -7.45
N VAL A 113 8.62 40.66 -6.12
CA VAL A 113 7.44 40.38 -5.29
C VAL A 113 7.12 41.59 -4.39
N PRO A 114 5.88 42.10 -4.38
CA PRO A 114 5.50 43.23 -3.52
C PRO A 114 5.64 42.92 -2.03
N ALA A 115 6.39 43.75 -1.30
CA ALA A 115 6.69 43.50 0.12
C ALA A 115 5.57 43.87 1.11
N ALA A 116 4.40 44.27 0.60
CA ALA A 116 3.18 44.43 1.37
C ALA A 116 2.10 43.43 0.85
N PRO A 117 1.38 42.73 1.72
CA PRO A 117 0.24 41.92 1.29
C PRO A 117 -0.87 42.82 0.73
N PRO A 118 -1.62 42.38 -0.28
CA PRO A 118 -2.72 43.16 -0.86
C PRO A 118 -3.85 43.35 0.17
N GLU A 119 -4.47 44.52 0.17
CA GLU A 119 -5.61 44.81 1.06
C GLU A 119 -6.81 43.93 0.70
N LEU A 120 -7.27 43.14 1.68
CA LEU A 120 -8.46 42.30 1.57
C LEU A 120 -9.67 43.09 2.07
N THR A 121 -10.57 43.45 1.17
CA THR A 121 -11.83 44.12 1.55
C THR A 121 -12.92 43.09 1.83
N PHE A 122 -13.59 43.19 2.97
CA PHE A 122 -14.74 42.36 3.33
C PHE A 122 -16.05 43.02 2.85
N ILE A 123 -16.86 42.26 2.11
CA ILE A 123 -18.23 42.67 1.74
C ILE A 123 -19.20 42.05 2.76
N PRO A 124 -19.96 42.85 3.55
CA PRO A 124 -20.92 42.31 4.52
C PRO A 124 -22.09 41.60 3.84
N ALA A 125 -22.60 40.52 4.45
CA ALA A 125 -23.60 39.65 3.84
C ALA A 125 -25.00 40.27 3.72
N SER A 126 -25.65 40.03 2.58
CA SER A 126 -27.08 40.24 2.36
C SER A 126 -27.88 38.97 2.68
N GLU A 127 -29.14 39.10 3.09
CA GLU A 127 -29.98 37.97 3.54
C GLU A 127 -30.46 37.02 2.41
N ASN A 128 -30.20 37.33 1.14
CA ASN A 128 -30.61 36.49 -0.01
C ASN A 128 -29.52 36.44 -1.11
N PRO A 129 -28.67 35.39 -1.17
CA PRO A 129 -27.69 35.20 -2.24
C PRO A 129 -28.32 34.60 -3.53
N PRO A 130 -27.75 34.87 -4.72
CA PRO A 130 -28.26 34.35 -6.00
C PRO A 130 -27.91 32.88 -6.26
N GLU A 131 -28.78 32.17 -6.99
CA GLU A 131 -28.74 30.70 -7.18
C GLU A 131 -27.55 30.15 -8.02
N ASN A 132 -26.68 30.99 -8.58
CA ASN A 132 -25.53 30.53 -9.38
C ASN A 132 -24.23 31.26 -8.97
N PRO A 133 -23.15 30.53 -8.65
CA PRO A 133 -21.86 31.15 -8.32
C PRO A 133 -21.14 31.69 -9.58
N PRO A 134 -20.42 32.82 -9.47
CA PRO A 134 -19.67 33.41 -10.57
C PRO A 134 -18.42 32.59 -10.93
N ARG A 135 -17.95 32.74 -12.17
CA ARG A 135 -16.74 32.04 -12.66
C ARG A 135 -15.46 32.62 -12.04
N ARG A 136 -14.43 31.77 -11.91
CA ARG A 136 -13.06 32.18 -11.52
C ARG A 136 -12.60 33.32 -12.44
N GLY A 137 -12.19 34.45 -11.85
CA GLY A 137 -11.75 35.64 -12.58
C GLY A 137 -12.76 36.79 -12.71
N ALA A 138 -14.03 36.62 -12.29
CA ALA A 138 -15.03 37.69 -12.35
C ALA A 138 -14.65 38.94 -11.52
N SER A 139 -15.13 40.13 -11.93
CA SER A 139 -14.84 41.41 -11.28
C SER A 139 -15.52 41.56 -9.91
N ALA A 140 -15.18 42.61 -9.16
CA ALA A 140 -15.74 42.88 -7.84
C ALA A 140 -17.27 43.13 -7.88
N THR A 141 -17.78 43.70 -8.98
CA THR A 141 -19.21 43.97 -9.22
C THR A 141 -20.01 42.76 -9.70
N GLU A 142 -19.36 41.62 -9.97
CA GLU A 142 -19.98 40.39 -10.48
C GLU A 142 -20.00 39.25 -9.44
N LYS A 143 -19.60 39.54 -8.20
CA LYS A 143 -19.54 38.56 -7.10
C LYS A 143 -20.61 38.87 -6.04
N PRO A 144 -21.31 37.86 -5.51
CA PRO A 144 -22.29 38.06 -4.44
C PRO A 144 -21.60 38.37 -3.10
N ASP A 145 -22.40 38.87 -2.15
CA ASP A 145 -21.93 39.32 -0.85
C ASP A 145 -21.26 38.22 -0.01
N GLY A 146 -20.40 38.62 0.94
CA GLY A 146 -19.63 37.70 1.79
C GLY A 146 -18.34 37.15 1.18
N TRP A 147 -18.03 37.43 -0.09
CA TRP A 147 -16.78 37.02 -0.72
C TRP A 147 -15.62 37.99 -0.44
N ILE A 148 -14.43 37.43 -0.16
CA ILE A 148 -13.18 38.20 -0.05
C ILE A 148 -12.66 38.50 -1.46
N VAL A 149 -12.33 39.77 -1.72
CA VAL A 149 -11.79 40.22 -3.02
C VAL A 149 -10.43 40.88 -2.82
N LEU A 150 -9.47 40.53 -3.69
CA LEU A 150 -8.16 41.15 -3.82
C LEU A 150 -8.30 42.45 -4.61
N ASN A 151 -8.01 43.60 -3.99
CA ASN A 151 -7.88 44.86 -4.72
C ASN A 151 -6.44 45.06 -5.19
N PRO A 152 -6.18 45.29 -6.50
CA PRO A 152 -4.87 45.72 -6.96
C PRO A 152 -4.62 47.18 -6.56
N PRO A 153 -3.41 47.54 -6.09
CA PRO A 153 -3.13 48.92 -5.68
C PRO A 153 -3.11 49.88 -6.89
N ASN A 154 -3.71 51.07 -6.72
CA ASN A 154 -3.70 52.21 -7.64
C ASN A 154 -4.25 51.98 -9.06
N SER A 155 -5.55 51.71 -9.20
CA SER A 155 -6.27 51.79 -10.48
C SER A 155 -6.91 53.18 -10.74
N THR A 156 -6.12 54.18 -11.15
CA THR A 156 -6.69 55.38 -11.79
C THR A 156 -7.20 55.02 -13.18
N VAL A 157 -8.52 55.01 -13.36
CA VAL A 157 -9.18 54.56 -14.59
C VAL A 157 -8.88 55.50 -15.76
N VAL A 158 -8.22 54.97 -16.79
CA VAL A 158 -8.19 55.51 -18.15
C VAL A 158 -8.63 54.40 -19.09
N ALA A 159 -9.72 54.60 -19.81
CA ALA A 159 -10.29 53.59 -20.69
C ALA A 159 -9.59 53.55 -22.06
N VAL A 160 -9.21 52.35 -22.51
CA VAL A 160 -8.78 52.03 -23.88
C VAL A 160 -9.38 50.66 -24.23
N ASP A 161 -9.73 50.46 -25.50
CA ASP A 161 -10.45 49.28 -25.98
C ASP A 161 -9.72 47.93 -25.76
N PRO A 162 -10.45 46.81 -25.65
CA PRO A 162 -9.88 45.50 -25.35
C PRO A 162 -9.06 44.93 -26.52
N ALA A 163 -7.77 44.72 -26.28
CA ALA A 163 -6.95 43.82 -27.10
C ALA A 163 -7.36 42.35 -26.90
N PRO A 164 -7.16 41.46 -27.90
CA PRO A 164 -7.44 40.04 -27.75
C PRO A 164 -6.52 39.39 -26.69
N PRO A 165 -6.95 38.29 -26.04
CA PRO A 165 -6.18 37.65 -24.99
C PRO A 165 -4.83 37.13 -25.52
N THR A 166 -3.74 37.73 -25.04
CA THR A 166 -2.39 37.21 -25.19
C THR A 166 -2.27 35.90 -24.42
N SER A 167 -1.70 34.86 -25.06
CA SER A 167 -1.46 33.55 -24.44
C SER A 167 -0.69 33.67 -23.12
N GLU A 168 -1.09 32.89 -22.12
CA GLU A 168 -0.26 32.65 -20.92
C GLU A 168 1.12 32.12 -21.33
N PRO A 169 2.20 32.38 -20.56
CA PRO A 169 3.52 31.87 -20.88
C PRO A 169 3.54 30.34 -20.82
N ASP A 170 4.13 29.70 -21.83
CA ASP A 170 4.39 28.25 -21.80
C ASP A 170 5.56 27.93 -20.86
N TRP A 171 5.26 27.77 -19.57
CA TRP A 171 6.21 27.39 -18.53
C TRP A 171 6.70 25.93 -18.68
N TRP A 172 5.88 25.03 -19.21
CA TRP A 172 6.14 23.58 -19.18
C TRP A 172 6.76 23.01 -20.46
N GLY A 173 6.37 23.50 -21.64
CA GLY A 173 6.93 23.09 -22.94
C GLY A 173 8.40 23.46 -23.16
N ARG A 174 8.97 24.28 -22.27
CA ARG A 174 10.42 24.56 -22.19
C ARG A 174 11.18 23.60 -21.28
N LEU A 175 10.55 23.07 -20.24
CA LEU A 175 11.16 22.12 -19.31
C LEU A 175 11.19 20.68 -19.86
N SER A 176 10.19 20.31 -20.66
CA SER A 176 10.02 18.96 -21.22
C SER A 176 11.05 18.55 -22.30
N GLN A 177 11.85 19.49 -22.81
CA GLN A 177 12.81 19.23 -23.91
C GLN A 177 14.12 18.58 -23.45
N PHE A 178 14.42 18.57 -22.15
CA PHE A 178 15.69 18.05 -21.61
C PHE A 178 15.56 16.63 -21.06
N ASN A 179 15.56 15.62 -21.94
CA ASN A 179 15.82 14.25 -21.53
C ASN A 179 16.51 13.40 -22.62
N ARG A 180 17.38 12.46 -22.20
CA ARG A 180 18.27 11.60 -23.01
C ARG A 180 19.32 12.30 -23.88
N SER A 181 20.60 12.26 -23.45
CA SER A 181 21.78 12.04 -24.35
C SER A 181 23.15 12.15 -23.68
N GLN A 182 23.27 12.81 -22.51
CA GLN A 182 24.56 13.33 -22.01
C GLN A 182 25.04 12.76 -20.64
N ILE A 183 24.79 11.48 -20.34
CA ILE A 183 25.40 10.80 -19.18
C ILE A 183 25.85 9.38 -19.57
N GLU A 184 27.05 9.29 -20.17
CA GLU A 184 27.83 8.06 -20.26
C GLU A 184 29.25 8.30 -19.71
N SER A 185 29.93 7.20 -19.37
CA SER A 185 31.36 7.09 -18.98
C SER A 185 31.89 7.92 -17.78
N VAL A 186 31.82 7.32 -16.58
CA VAL A 186 32.89 7.45 -15.57
C VAL A 186 33.30 6.04 -15.11
N PRO A 187 34.55 5.60 -15.34
CA PRO A 187 35.03 4.29 -14.88
C PRO A 187 35.52 4.37 -13.42
N VAL A 188 35.19 3.35 -12.61
CA VAL A 188 35.70 3.18 -11.24
C VAL A 188 36.48 1.87 -11.15
N ASN A 189 37.71 1.95 -10.65
CA ASN A 189 38.65 0.82 -10.56
C ASN A 189 38.52 0.14 -9.18
N PRO A 190 38.41 -1.20 -9.08
CA PRO A 190 38.10 -1.87 -7.81
C PRO A 190 39.30 -2.01 -6.86
N THR A 191 39.04 -1.84 -5.57
CA THR A 191 39.99 -2.12 -4.47
C THR A 191 39.74 -3.54 -3.91
N PRO A 192 40.77 -4.32 -3.50
CA PRO A 192 40.59 -5.69 -3.05
C PRO A 192 39.77 -5.86 -1.76
N LEU A 193 39.03 -6.97 -1.67
CA LEU A 193 38.22 -7.38 -0.51
C LEU A 193 39.07 -8.17 0.51
N PRO A 194 38.90 -8.00 1.84
CA PRO A 194 39.58 -8.81 2.85
C PRO A 194 39.00 -10.22 2.98
N THR A 195 39.86 -11.18 3.34
CA THR A 195 39.54 -12.60 3.54
C THR A 195 38.69 -12.84 4.81
N PRO A 196 37.68 -13.72 4.79
CA PRO A 196 36.86 -14.03 5.96
C PRO A 196 37.53 -14.99 6.97
N GLU A 197 37.24 -14.79 8.26
CA GLU A 197 37.56 -15.73 9.35
C GLU A 197 36.49 -16.85 9.47
N PRO A 198 36.83 -18.02 10.07
CA PRO A 198 35.94 -19.16 10.19
C PRO A 198 34.85 -18.99 11.26
N SER A 199 33.64 -19.51 10.98
CA SER A 199 32.47 -19.41 11.86
C SER A 199 32.41 -20.52 12.92
N PRO A 200 32.00 -20.24 14.18
CA PRO A 200 31.92 -21.24 15.25
C PRO A 200 30.72 -22.20 15.12
N THR A 201 30.88 -23.39 15.70
CA THR A 201 29.92 -24.51 15.66
C THR A 201 28.67 -24.26 16.55
N PRO A 202 27.45 -24.63 16.11
CA PRO A 202 26.22 -24.39 16.87
C PRO A 202 26.04 -25.28 18.11
N ALA A 203 25.39 -24.73 19.14
CA ALA A 203 24.99 -25.41 20.36
C ALA A 203 23.68 -26.22 20.19
N PRO A 204 23.42 -27.26 21.02
CA PRO A 204 22.27 -28.15 20.86
C PRO A 204 20.92 -27.52 21.24
N LYS A 205 19.86 -28.03 20.62
CA LYS A 205 18.47 -27.56 20.71
C LYS A 205 17.76 -28.09 21.98
N PRO A 206 16.99 -27.27 22.71
CA PRO A 206 16.22 -27.73 23.87
C PRO A 206 15.01 -28.61 23.50
N SER A 207 14.63 -29.49 24.43
CA SER A 207 13.49 -30.42 24.33
C SER A 207 12.17 -29.75 24.79
N PRO A 208 10.98 -30.13 24.26
CA PRO A 208 9.73 -29.45 24.59
C PRO A 208 9.23 -29.71 26.02
N SER A 209 8.55 -28.71 26.58
CA SER A 209 7.81 -28.79 27.86
C SER A 209 6.37 -29.30 27.62
N PRO A 210 5.75 -30.07 28.54
CA PRO A 210 4.47 -30.72 28.28
C PRO A 210 3.24 -29.79 28.29
N THR A 211 2.24 -30.17 27.50
CA THR A 211 0.96 -29.47 27.34
C THR A 211 0.07 -29.55 28.59
N PRO A 212 -0.58 -28.46 29.05
CA PRO A 212 -1.61 -28.50 30.09
C PRO A 212 -2.88 -29.24 29.65
N ALA A 213 -3.59 -29.87 30.59
CA ALA A 213 -4.87 -30.52 30.37
C ALA A 213 -6.03 -29.49 30.23
N PRO A 214 -7.13 -29.82 29.50
CA PRO A 214 -8.21 -28.86 29.23
C PRO A 214 -9.11 -28.58 30.44
N THR A 215 -9.38 -27.29 30.67
CA THR A 215 -10.41 -26.81 31.61
C THR A 215 -11.82 -27.03 31.04
N PRO A 216 -12.83 -27.44 31.84
CA PRO A 216 -14.18 -27.68 31.35
C PRO A 216 -14.89 -26.41 30.83
N ALA A 217 -15.79 -26.61 29.86
CA ALA A 217 -16.52 -25.53 29.19
C ALA A 217 -17.64 -24.90 30.06
N PRO A 218 -17.89 -23.58 29.94
CA PRO A 218 -19.00 -22.91 30.63
C PRO A 218 -20.36 -23.18 29.98
N THR A 219 -21.40 -23.25 30.83
CA THR A 219 -22.81 -23.40 30.44
C THR A 219 -23.31 -22.20 29.62
N PRO A 220 -24.12 -22.39 28.56
CA PRO A 220 -24.61 -21.28 27.74
C PRO A 220 -25.60 -20.36 28.47
N ALA A 221 -25.43 -19.05 28.28
CA ALA A 221 -26.39 -18.01 28.63
C ALA A 221 -27.47 -17.86 27.53
N PRO A 222 -28.68 -17.32 27.84
CA PRO A 222 -29.81 -17.34 26.92
C PRO A 222 -29.66 -16.39 25.71
N ILE A 223 -30.32 -16.77 24.61
CA ILE A 223 -30.36 -16.02 23.35
C ILE A 223 -31.24 -14.77 23.50
N PRO A 224 -30.74 -13.56 23.15
CA PRO A 224 -31.58 -12.37 23.03
C PRO A 224 -32.29 -12.34 21.68
N THR A 225 -33.59 -12.04 21.68
CA THR A 225 -34.35 -11.69 20.46
C THR A 225 -33.99 -10.29 19.96
N PRO A 226 -34.10 -10.02 18.65
CA PRO A 226 -33.62 -8.77 18.06
C PRO A 226 -34.51 -7.58 18.47
N ASN A 227 -33.86 -6.47 18.83
CA ASN A 227 -34.50 -5.17 19.05
C ASN A 227 -33.69 -4.06 18.33
N SER A 228 -34.38 -2.97 18.02
CA SER A 228 -33.93 -1.94 17.08
C SER A 228 -32.67 -1.19 17.52
N ARG A 229 -31.90 -0.72 16.52
CA ARG A 229 -30.76 0.20 16.69
C ARG A 229 -31.22 1.49 17.39
N THR A 230 -30.86 1.66 18.65
CA THR A 230 -30.85 2.95 19.35
C THR A 230 -29.42 3.44 19.51
N GLU A 231 -29.17 4.69 19.16
CA GLU A 231 -27.89 5.36 19.42
C GLU A 231 -27.67 5.55 20.93
N ASN A 232 -26.41 5.68 21.35
CA ASN A 232 -26.05 5.82 22.76
C ASN A 232 -25.59 7.26 23.07
N PRO A 233 -26.46 8.13 23.60
CA PRO A 233 -26.11 9.52 23.89
C PRO A 233 -25.42 9.62 25.26
N ASN A 234 -24.08 9.58 25.27
CA ASN A 234 -23.19 10.29 26.20
C ASN A 234 -21.72 9.85 26.02
N LEU A 235 -21.02 10.51 25.10
CA LEU A 235 -19.68 11.01 25.41
C LEU A 235 -19.80 12.54 25.51
N PRO A 236 -19.04 13.22 26.37
CA PRO A 236 -19.03 14.68 26.39
C PRO A 236 -18.44 15.20 25.08
N ASP A 237 -19.11 16.17 24.45
CA ASP A 237 -18.60 16.86 23.27
C ASP A 237 -17.30 17.60 23.62
N ILE A 238 -16.17 17.02 23.23
CA ILE A 238 -14.89 17.73 23.17
C ILE A 238 -14.96 18.58 21.89
N PRO A 239 -14.97 19.92 21.98
CA PRO A 239 -15.02 20.75 20.78
C PRO A 239 -13.80 20.49 19.90
N ASN A 240 -14.04 20.31 18.60
CA ASN A 240 -12.99 20.04 17.61
C ASN A 240 -12.01 21.24 17.54
N LEU A 241 -10.89 21.13 18.26
CA LEU A 241 -9.84 22.14 18.36
C LEU A 241 -8.48 21.60 17.86
N ILE A 242 -8.53 20.83 16.78
CA ILE A 242 -7.38 20.50 15.93
C ILE A 242 -7.69 21.08 14.54
N PRO A 243 -6.76 21.75 13.85
CA PRO A 243 -7.03 22.45 12.59
C PRO A 243 -7.69 21.58 11.50
N LEU A 244 -8.43 22.24 10.60
CA LEU A 244 -9.14 21.59 9.49
C LEU A 244 -8.19 20.95 8.44
N GLU A 245 -6.91 21.31 8.44
CA GLU A 245 -5.88 20.74 7.58
C GLU A 245 -4.71 20.27 8.45
N ILE A 246 -4.08 19.14 8.10
CA ILE A 246 -2.83 18.69 8.72
C ILE A 246 -1.66 19.02 7.79
N SER A 247 -0.69 19.78 8.29
CA SER A 247 0.49 20.13 7.51
C SER A 247 1.59 19.07 7.65
N ARG A 248 2.40 18.89 6.60
CA ARG A 248 3.61 18.07 6.69
C ARG A 248 4.57 18.60 7.76
N SER A 249 4.70 19.91 7.94
CA SER A 249 5.59 20.48 8.96
C SER A 249 5.13 20.17 10.39
N THR A 250 3.83 20.01 10.65
CA THR A 250 3.32 19.49 11.93
C THR A 250 3.78 18.05 12.15
N VAL A 251 3.60 17.18 11.14
CA VAL A 251 4.07 15.78 11.18
C VAL A 251 5.58 15.70 11.41
N GLU A 252 6.37 16.54 10.73
CA GLU A 252 7.83 16.57 10.87
C GLU A 252 8.28 17.03 12.27
N GLN A 253 7.56 17.95 12.91
CA GLN A 253 7.80 18.34 14.30
C GLN A 253 7.51 17.21 15.29
N THR A 254 6.39 16.50 15.13
CA THR A 254 6.02 15.35 15.98
C THR A 254 6.99 14.18 15.80
N LEU A 255 7.47 13.94 14.58
CA LEU A 255 8.53 12.96 14.30
C LEU A 255 9.86 13.34 14.94
N ALA A 256 10.27 14.62 14.90
CA ALA A 256 11.50 15.09 15.56
C ALA A 256 11.45 14.91 17.11
N GLN A 257 10.25 14.99 17.70
CA GLN A 257 10.01 14.70 19.12
C GLN A 257 9.99 13.19 19.45
N ASN A 258 10.14 12.30 18.45
CA ASN A 258 10.01 10.85 18.57
C ASN A 258 8.63 10.38 19.10
N ASN A 259 7.59 11.19 19.01
CA ASN A 259 6.24 10.83 19.47
C ASN A 259 5.53 9.93 18.43
N ALA A 260 5.91 8.65 18.38
CA ALA A 260 5.45 7.71 17.37
C ALA A 260 3.92 7.48 17.36
N ASP A 261 3.29 7.40 18.54
CA ASP A 261 1.85 7.14 18.66
C ASP A 261 1.00 8.35 18.16
N GLU A 262 1.48 9.58 18.35
CA GLU A 262 0.84 10.77 17.75
C GLU A 262 1.17 10.89 16.26
N ALA A 263 2.44 10.71 15.88
CA ALA A 263 2.90 10.84 14.50
C ALA A 263 2.14 9.91 13.54
N VAL A 264 1.87 8.65 13.93
CA VAL A 264 1.01 7.75 13.14
C VAL A 264 -0.37 8.35 12.90
N SER A 265 -0.98 8.92 13.94
CA SER A 265 -2.34 9.48 13.87
C SER A 265 -2.39 10.73 12.97
N GLN A 266 -1.32 11.54 12.96
CA GLN A 266 -1.18 12.68 12.05
C GLN A 266 -0.84 12.26 10.62
N ILE A 267 -0.02 11.20 10.42
CA ILE A 267 0.35 10.68 9.10
C ILE A 267 -0.86 10.02 8.39
N ASP A 268 -1.69 9.26 9.11
CA ASP A 268 -2.90 8.65 8.51
C ASP A 268 -3.84 9.74 7.96
N ARG A 269 -4.01 10.85 8.70
CA ARG A 269 -4.74 12.04 8.22
C ARG A 269 -4.02 12.76 7.09
N LEU A 270 -2.68 12.86 7.09
CA LEU A 270 -1.94 13.52 6.00
C LEU A 270 -2.14 12.76 4.68
N PHE A 271 -2.05 11.43 4.70
CA PHE A 271 -2.28 10.62 3.51
C PHE A 271 -3.76 10.58 3.11
N GLU A 272 -4.70 10.59 4.06
CA GLU A 272 -6.13 10.84 3.79
C GLU A 272 -6.32 12.14 3.02
N GLN A 273 -5.77 13.26 3.52
CA GLN A 273 -5.91 14.58 2.92
C GLN A 273 -5.22 14.68 1.53
N ASP A 274 -4.10 13.96 1.28
CA ASP A 274 -3.53 13.84 -0.07
C ASP A 274 -4.59 13.34 -1.09
N TYR A 275 -5.37 12.31 -0.72
CA TYR A 275 -6.41 11.77 -1.60
C TYR A 275 -7.64 12.68 -1.67
N GLU A 276 -8.10 13.27 -0.57
CA GLU A 276 -9.21 14.23 -0.59
C GLU A 276 -8.91 15.42 -1.51
N ASN A 277 -7.70 15.99 -1.41
CA ASN A 277 -7.22 17.10 -2.23
C ASN A 277 -7.23 16.76 -3.74
N TYR A 278 -6.87 15.54 -4.13
CA TYR A 278 -6.88 15.11 -5.55
C TYR A 278 -8.29 14.98 -6.13
N PHE A 279 -9.24 14.49 -5.32
CA PHE A 279 -10.60 14.23 -5.78
C PHE A 279 -11.53 15.45 -5.62
N GLY A 280 -11.19 16.39 -4.73
CA GLY A 280 -12.00 17.58 -4.46
C GLY A 280 -13.26 17.29 -3.64
N GLU A 281 -13.27 16.20 -2.89
CA GLU A 281 -14.39 15.73 -2.07
C GLU A 281 -13.86 15.17 -0.73
N ASN A 282 -14.55 15.42 0.39
CA ASN A 282 -14.31 14.69 1.64
C ASN A 282 -14.64 13.21 1.38
N LEU A 283 -13.74 12.33 1.82
CA LEU A 283 -13.81 10.90 1.62
C LEU A 283 -14.16 10.14 2.89
N THR A 284 -13.83 10.69 4.07
CA THR A 284 -14.10 10.03 5.35
C THR A 284 -14.07 10.98 6.55
N ASP A 285 -15.08 10.90 7.41
CA ASP A 285 -15.03 11.49 8.76
C ASP A 285 -14.39 10.54 9.80
N LYS A 286 -13.97 9.33 9.39
CA LYS A 286 -13.31 8.34 10.26
C LYS A 286 -11.99 8.92 10.79
N ARG A 287 -11.79 8.83 12.11
CA ARG A 287 -10.54 9.25 12.76
C ARG A 287 -9.82 8.03 13.31
N VAL A 288 -8.57 7.85 12.87
CA VAL A 288 -7.70 6.75 13.26
C VAL A 288 -6.72 7.22 14.33
N ASN A 289 -6.47 6.36 15.31
CA ASN A 289 -5.40 6.51 16.29
C ASN A 289 -4.76 5.14 16.54
N VAL A 290 -3.60 5.10 17.19
CA VAL A 290 -2.85 3.85 17.36
C VAL A 290 -3.56 2.81 18.23
N GLN A 291 -4.47 3.19 19.13
CA GLN A 291 -5.26 2.19 19.89
C GLN A 291 -6.29 1.48 18.99
N TYR A 292 -6.99 2.21 18.12
CA TYR A 292 -7.85 1.62 17.09
C TYR A 292 -7.08 0.67 16.16
N LEU A 293 -5.83 1.01 15.83
CA LEU A 293 -4.96 0.14 15.03
C LEU A 293 -4.51 -1.12 15.81
N ARG A 294 -4.10 -0.99 17.07
CA ARG A 294 -3.79 -2.12 17.96
C ARG A 294 -4.99 -3.07 18.12
N GLU A 295 -6.19 -2.52 18.31
CA GLU A 295 -7.44 -3.30 18.36
C GLU A 295 -7.74 -4.00 17.04
N THR A 296 -7.60 -3.29 15.92
CA THR A 296 -7.75 -3.87 14.57
C THR A 296 -6.78 -5.05 14.37
N LEU A 297 -5.48 -4.86 14.63
CA LEU A 297 -4.48 -5.92 14.42
C LEU A 297 -4.71 -7.15 15.30
N ARG A 298 -5.10 -6.97 16.57
CA ARG A 298 -5.46 -8.08 17.48
C ARG A 298 -6.75 -8.80 17.07
N LYS A 299 -7.73 -8.06 16.54
CA LYS A 299 -8.94 -8.65 15.94
C LYS A 299 -8.55 -9.52 14.74
N ILE A 300 -7.75 -9.01 13.81
CA ILE A 300 -7.31 -9.78 12.63
C ILE A 300 -6.49 -11.01 13.02
N GLU A 301 -5.58 -10.93 14.00
CA GLU A 301 -4.85 -12.11 14.49
C GLU A 301 -5.83 -13.17 15.03
N SER A 302 -6.86 -12.78 15.78
CA SER A 302 -7.84 -13.73 16.33
C SER A 302 -8.83 -14.30 15.31
N GLU A 303 -9.17 -13.55 14.26
CA GLU A 303 -10.11 -13.99 13.20
C GLU A 303 -9.43 -14.79 12.07
N THR A 304 -8.14 -14.59 11.82
CA THR A 304 -7.41 -15.16 10.67
C THR A 304 -6.25 -16.08 11.06
N GLY A 305 -5.76 -16.01 12.31
CA GLY A 305 -4.54 -16.67 12.75
C GLY A 305 -3.25 -16.07 12.16
N LYS A 306 -3.31 -14.87 11.56
CA LYS A 306 -2.18 -14.20 10.89
C LYS A 306 -1.76 -12.93 11.62
N LYS A 307 -0.46 -12.81 11.90
CA LYS A 307 0.13 -11.62 12.53
C LYS A 307 0.44 -10.54 11.51
N ALA A 308 -0.33 -9.46 11.56
CA ALA A 308 -0.13 -8.28 10.72
C ALA A 308 0.61 -7.16 11.45
N VAL A 309 1.42 -6.39 10.72
CA VAL A 309 2.04 -5.13 11.15
C VAL A 309 1.77 -4.06 10.10
N ILE A 310 1.34 -2.88 10.51
CA ILE A 310 1.17 -1.73 9.62
C ILE A 310 2.46 -0.89 9.69
N VAL A 311 3.01 -0.55 8.53
CA VAL A 311 4.22 0.26 8.36
C VAL A 311 3.84 1.55 7.66
N TYR A 312 3.85 2.66 8.39
CA TYR A 312 3.78 3.99 7.79
C TYR A 312 5.19 4.39 7.33
N ALA A 313 5.33 4.80 6.08
CA ALA A 313 6.61 5.18 5.48
C ALA A 313 6.50 6.57 4.84
N ILE A 314 7.12 7.57 5.49
CA ILE A 314 7.07 8.99 5.11
C ILE A 314 8.45 9.53 4.71
N ALA A 315 8.54 10.11 3.52
CA ALA A 315 9.78 10.58 2.92
C ALA A 315 9.91 12.11 3.12
N ARG A 316 10.72 12.50 4.09
CA ARG A 316 11.03 13.91 4.41
C ARG A 316 12.23 14.37 3.57
N LEU A 317 12.52 15.67 3.56
CA LEU A 317 13.50 16.27 2.65
C LEU A 317 14.86 15.55 2.66
N GLN A 318 15.40 15.23 3.85
CA GLN A 318 16.73 14.63 4.03
C GLN A 318 16.69 13.17 4.54
N GLU A 319 15.52 12.63 4.89
CA GLU A 319 15.41 11.32 5.54
C GLU A 319 14.03 10.67 5.40
N LEU A 320 14.02 9.33 5.43
CA LEU A 320 12.83 8.48 5.48
C LEU A 320 12.53 8.13 6.95
N SER A 321 11.27 8.26 7.37
CA SER A 321 10.79 7.67 8.63
C SER A 321 9.96 6.42 8.38
N LEU A 322 10.18 5.39 9.18
CA LEU A 322 9.33 4.20 9.26
C LEU A 322 8.67 4.16 10.65
N LEU A 323 7.35 3.99 10.71
CA LEU A 323 6.60 3.82 11.96
C LEU A 323 5.83 2.51 11.90
N LEU A 324 6.19 1.59 12.79
CA LEU A 324 5.57 0.27 12.91
C LEU A 324 4.48 0.31 13.97
N VAL A 325 3.25 0.04 13.55
CA VAL A 325 2.12 -0.22 14.44
C VAL A 325 1.96 -1.73 14.59
N VAL A 326 2.04 -2.17 15.84
CA VAL A 326 2.10 -3.56 16.28
C VAL A 326 0.88 -3.87 17.15
N PRO A 327 0.48 -5.15 17.32
CA PRO A 327 -0.71 -5.51 18.11
C PRO A 327 -0.62 -5.07 19.59
N GLU A 328 0.58 -5.12 20.18
CA GLU A 328 0.84 -4.84 21.61
C GLU A 328 2.13 -4.02 21.76
N GLY A 329 2.13 -3.03 22.66
CA GLY A 329 3.27 -2.13 22.91
C GLY A 329 3.30 -0.82 22.10
N PRO A 330 4.24 0.10 22.40
CA PRO A 330 4.36 1.41 21.73
C PRO A 330 4.68 1.26 20.24
N ALA A 331 4.27 2.23 19.41
CA ALA A 331 4.66 2.25 18.00
C ALA A 331 6.19 2.44 17.87
N ILE A 332 6.83 1.67 16.98
CA ILE A 332 8.29 1.67 16.82
C ILE A 332 8.66 2.60 15.66
N ILE A 333 9.39 3.68 15.96
CA ILE A 333 9.92 4.61 14.97
C ILE A 333 11.37 4.27 14.58
N LYS A 334 11.70 4.38 13.29
CA LYS A 334 13.07 4.38 12.76
C LYS A 334 13.25 5.58 11.83
N HIS A 335 14.45 6.15 11.84
CA HIS A 335 14.87 7.24 10.95
C HIS A 335 16.03 6.75 10.07
N ILE A 336 15.96 7.02 8.76
CA ILE A 336 16.94 6.56 7.77
C ILE A 336 17.43 7.76 6.97
N PRO A 337 18.74 8.08 6.97
CA PRO A 337 19.31 9.23 6.27
C PRO A 337 19.37 8.98 4.74
N VAL A 338 18.22 9.03 4.09
CA VAL A 338 18.04 9.03 2.64
C VAL A 338 17.09 10.16 2.23
N PRO A 339 17.55 11.17 1.46
CA PRO A 339 16.69 12.24 0.96
C PRO A 339 15.52 11.72 0.11
N ARG A 340 14.35 12.36 0.20
CA ARG A 340 13.15 11.99 -0.58
C ARG A 340 13.44 11.83 -2.07
N ARG A 341 14.22 12.76 -2.65
CA ARG A 341 14.64 12.75 -4.05
C ARG A 341 15.37 11.46 -4.43
N ASP A 342 16.32 11.03 -3.61
CA ASP A 342 17.22 9.91 -3.91
C ASP A 342 16.50 8.57 -3.71
N LEU A 343 15.59 8.52 -2.73
CA LEU A 343 14.65 7.41 -2.54
C LEU A 343 13.70 7.28 -3.75
N GLN A 344 12.98 8.34 -4.12
CA GLN A 344 12.04 8.33 -5.26
C GLN A 344 12.75 8.00 -6.58
N ALA A 345 13.94 8.55 -6.83
CA ALA A 345 14.74 8.21 -8.01
C ALA A 345 15.11 6.71 -8.05
N LYS A 346 15.41 6.10 -6.89
CA LYS A 346 15.69 4.65 -6.80
C LYS A 346 14.44 3.81 -7.06
N VAL A 347 13.27 4.24 -6.56
CA VAL A 347 11.97 3.59 -6.83
C VAL A 347 11.64 3.64 -8.32
N ALA A 348 11.76 4.79 -8.97
CA ALA A 348 11.51 4.95 -10.40
C ALA A 348 12.45 4.08 -11.29
N ILE A 349 13.75 4.01 -10.94
CA ILE A 349 14.71 3.12 -11.62
C ILE A 349 14.29 1.65 -11.46
N PHE A 350 13.89 1.24 -10.26
CA PHE A 350 13.49 -0.13 -9.96
C PHE A 350 12.20 -0.54 -10.71
N GLN A 351 11.17 0.31 -10.67
CA GLN A 351 9.92 0.13 -11.40
C GLN A 351 10.14 0.08 -12.92
N GLY A 352 10.82 1.08 -13.47
CA GLY A 352 11.10 1.16 -14.92
C GLY A 352 11.93 -0.03 -15.43
N TYR A 353 12.74 -0.64 -14.55
CA TYR A 353 13.44 -1.87 -14.87
C TYR A 353 12.50 -3.09 -14.96
N LEU A 354 11.64 -3.30 -13.96
CA LEU A 354 10.73 -4.45 -13.89
C LEU A 354 9.54 -4.34 -14.87
N ALA A 355 9.08 -3.12 -15.16
CA ALA A 355 8.00 -2.87 -16.11
C ALA A 355 8.37 -3.19 -17.57
N ASN A 356 9.65 -3.08 -17.93
CA ASN A 356 10.13 -3.33 -19.28
C ASN A 356 10.31 -4.83 -19.54
N SER A 357 9.39 -5.43 -20.31
CA SER A 357 9.44 -6.86 -20.67
C SER A 357 10.72 -7.30 -21.40
N LYS A 358 11.48 -6.38 -22.04
CA LYS A 358 12.79 -6.69 -22.62
C LYS A 358 13.85 -7.05 -21.57
N ASN A 359 13.63 -6.66 -20.31
CA ASN A 359 14.49 -6.96 -19.17
C ASN A 359 14.08 -8.26 -18.44
N ALA A 360 13.05 -8.98 -18.90
CA ALA A 360 12.43 -10.11 -18.18
C ALA A 360 13.30 -11.38 -18.07
N GLN A 361 14.62 -11.28 -18.31
CA GLN A 361 15.64 -12.32 -18.21
C GLN A 361 16.96 -11.80 -17.59
N ASP A 362 16.95 -10.57 -17.04
CA ASP A 362 18.14 -9.83 -16.60
C ASP A 362 17.99 -9.36 -15.15
N ASP A 363 19.07 -9.47 -14.37
CA ASP A 363 19.08 -9.32 -12.91
C ASP A 363 19.48 -7.93 -12.41
N ARG A 364 19.78 -6.96 -13.29
CA ARG A 364 20.24 -5.60 -12.91
C ARG A 364 19.25 -4.81 -12.04
N TYR A 365 17.97 -5.22 -11.93
CA TYR A 365 17.04 -4.68 -10.93
C TYR A 365 17.50 -4.94 -9.49
N LEU A 366 18.24 -6.02 -9.23
CA LEU A 366 18.66 -6.43 -7.88
C LEU A 366 19.44 -5.34 -7.16
N THR A 367 20.28 -4.57 -7.86
CA THR A 367 21.01 -3.43 -7.30
C THR A 367 20.07 -2.38 -6.70
N SER A 368 18.90 -2.15 -7.32
CA SER A 368 17.90 -1.21 -6.78
C SER A 368 16.98 -1.87 -5.76
N ALA A 369 16.59 -3.14 -5.96
CA ALA A 369 15.80 -3.94 -5.02
C ALA A 369 16.49 -4.08 -3.65
N GLN A 370 17.81 -4.29 -3.65
CA GLN A 370 18.63 -4.41 -2.45
C GLN A 370 18.82 -3.04 -1.76
N GLN A 371 19.06 -1.97 -2.52
CA GLN A 371 19.16 -0.63 -1.94
C GLN A 371 17.85 -0.19 -1.28
N LEU A 372 16.71 -0.47 -1.91
CA LEU A 372 15.39 -0.19 -1.37
C LEU A 372 15.08 -1.08 -0.15
N TYR A 373 15.44 -2.36 -0.17
CA TYR A 373 15.33 -3.23 1.01
C TYR A 373 16.18 -2.70 2.19
N GLN A 374 17.39 -2.21 1.93
CA GLN A 374 18.27 -1.63 2.96
C GLN A 374 17.67 -0.37 3.62
N TRP A 375 16.89 0.42 2.90
CA TRP A 375 16.22 1.61 3.45
C TRP A 375 14.86 1.32 4.09
N LEU A 376 14.08 0.38 3.53
CA LEU A 376 12.67 0.16 3.90
C LEU A 376 12.44 -1.03 4.85
N ILE A 377 13.30 -2.06 4.82
CA ILE A 377 13.06 -3.32 5.53
C ILE A 377 14.19 -3.66 6.52
N ALA A 378 15.45 -3.48 6.13
CA ALA A 378 16.59 -3.78 7.01
C ALA A 378 16.56 -3.05 8.38
N PRO A 379 16.13 -1.78 8.50
CA PRO A 379 16.08 -1.07 9.79
C PRO A 379 15.03 -1.62 10.78
N ILE A 380 14.07 -2.40 10.28
CA ILE A 380 12.92 -2.94 11.03
C ILE A 380 12.91 -4.48 11.09
N ALA A 381 13.86 -5.15 10.40
CA ALA A 381 13.84 -6.60 10.21
C ALA A 381 13.95 -7.39 11.52
N ASN A 382 14.67 -6.88 12.51
CA ASN A 382 14.79 -7.51 13.82
C ASN A 382 13.49 -7.37 14.64
N ASP A 383 12.82 -6.23 14.56
CA ASP A 383 11.55 -5.98 15.23
C ASP A 383 10.46 -6.91 14.66
N LEU A 384 10.34 -6.98 13.32
CA LEU A 384 9.42 -7.88 12.62
C LEU A 384 9.67 -9.37 12.94
N ALA A 385 10.95 -9.77 13.06
CA ALA A 385 11.31 -11.12 13.45
C ALA A 385 10.92 -11.44 14.91
N GLY A 386 11.16 -10.50 15.84
CA GLY A 386 10.76 -10.65 17.25
C GLY A 386 9.24 -10.76 17.44
N LEU A 387 8.47 -10.04 16.62
CA LEU A 387 7.00 -10.09 16.61
C LEU A 387 6.44 -11.40 16.03
N ASN A 388 7.24 -12.13 15.25
CA ASN A 388 6.82 -13.26 14.40
C ASN A 388 5.75 -12.83 13.38
N THR A 389 6.01 -11.76 12.64
CA THR A 389 5.06 -11.18 11.67
C THR A 389 4.84 -12.08 10.45
N ASP A 390 3.59 -12.36 10.09
CA ASP A 390 3.20 -12.99 8.82
C ASP A 390 3.05 -11.97 7.68
N THR A 391 2.45 -10.81 7.99
CA THR A 391 1.89 -9.89 6.99
C THR A 391 2.37 -8.46 7.21
N LEU A 392 2.89 -7.81 6.17
CA LEU A 392 3.26 -6.40 6.17
C LEU A 392 2.28 -5.58 5.33
N ILE A 393 1.83 -4.46 5.90
CA ILE A 393 0.83 -3.58 5.30
C ILE A 393 1.41 -2.17 5.26
N PHE A 394 1.72 -1.67 4.06
CA PHE A 394 2.37 -0.37 3.92
C PHE A 394 1.35 0.75 3.67
N SER A 395 1.42 1.81 4.48
CA SER A 395 0.81 3.09 4.17
C SER A 395 1.92 4.05 3.74
N PHE A 396 1.86 4.50 2.48
CA PHE A 396 2.99 5.13 1.80
C PHE A 396 2.74 6.61 1.49
N ASP A 397 3.79 7.40 1.63
CA ASP A 397 3.91 8.76 1.10
C ASP A 397 3.98 8.78 -0.44
N ALA A 398 3.61 9.91 -1.05
CA ALA A 398 3.59 10.09 -2.49
C ALA A 398 4.99 9.92 -3.12
N GLY A 399 5.05 9.11 -4.19
CA GLY A 399 6.25 8.61 -4.85
C GLY A 399 6.71 7.23 -4.34
N LEU A 400 6.02 6.64 -3.36
CA LEU A 400 6.30 5.30 -2.83
C LEU A 400 5.11 4.33 -3.00
N ARG A 401 3.88 4.82 -3.24
CA ARG A 401 2.65 4.01 -3.22
C ARG A 401 2.62 2.92 -4.30
N GLN A 402 3.39 3.12 -5.39
CA GLN A 402 3.53 2.20 -6.52
C GLN A 402 4.74 1.25 -6.39
N LEU A 403 5.40 1.17 -5.23
CA LEU A 403 6.61 0.37 -5.05
C LEU A 403 6.34 -1.15 -5.22
N PRO A 404 7.13 -1.88 -6.05
CA PRO A 404 7.01 -3.34 -6.20
C PRO A 404 7.56 -4.10 -4.98
N LEU A 405 6.88 -3.99 -3.83
CA LEU A 405 7.27 -4.55 -2.53
C LEU A 405 7.72 -6.01 -2.62
N ALA A 406 6.97 -6.83 -3.35
CA ALA A 406 7.23 -8.27 -3.50
C ALA A 406 8.62 -8.58 -4.07
N ALA A 407 9.17 -7.69 -4.91
CA ALA A 407 10.48 -7.84 -5.55
C ALA A 407 11.64 -7.14 -4.81
N LEU A 408 11.41 -6.53 -3.64
CA LEU A 408 12.50 -6.10 -2.76
C LEU A 408 13.30 -7.34 -2.33
N HIS A 409 14.63 -7.22 -2.20
CA HIS A 409 15.52 -8.37 -2.07
C HIS A 409 16.55 -8.17 -0.97
N ASP A 410 16.69 -9.14 -0.04
CA ASP A 410 17.58 -9.00 1.13
C ASP A 410 19.05 -9.37 0.87
N GLY A 411 19.38 -9.66 -0.39
CA GLY A 411 20.67 -10.19 -0.84
C GLY A 411 20.69 -11.72 -0.93
N LYS A 412 19.67 -12.42 -0.42
CA LYS A 412 19.54 -13.89 -0.48
C LYS A 412 18.17 -14.35 -0.98
N GLN A 413 17.10 -13.63 -0.66
CA GLN A 413 15.71 -13.97 -0.99
C GLN A 413 14.86 -12.72 -1.23
N PHE A 414 13.70 -12.89 -1.87
CA PHE A 414 12.73 -11.80 -2.04
C PHE A 414 11.86 -11.58 -0.79
N LEU A 415 11.36 -10.34 -0.62
CA LEU A 415 10.50 -9.97 0.52
C LEU A 415 9.22 -10.82 0.56
N ILE A 416 8.67 -11.17 -0.61
CA ILE A 416 7.49 -12.03 -0.73
C ILE A 416 7.72 -13.46 -0.21
N GLU A 417 8.97 -13.93 -0.15
CA GLU A 417 9.29 -15.23 0.44
C GLU A 417 9.16 -15.21 1.96
N LYS A 418 9.25 -14.03 2.57
CA LYS A 418 9.26 -13.84 4.02
C LYS A 418 7.86 -13.49 4.56
N TYR A 419 7.14 -12.60 3.88
CA TYR A 419 5.87 -12.06 4.35
C TYR A 419 4.78 -12.04 3.25
N SER A 420 3.52 -12.08 3.68
CA SER A 420 2.37 -11.66 2.89
C SER A 420 2.33 -10.13 2.85
N LEU A 421 2.00 -9.53 1.69
CA LEU A 421 2.20 -8.10 1.44
C LEU A 421 0.92 -7.42 0.94
N GLY A 422 0.70 -6.18 1.37
CA GLY A 422 -0.33 -5.28 0.83
C GLY A 422 -0.01 -3.81 1.09
N SER A 423 -0.74 -2.92 0.42
CA SER A 423 -0.64 -1.47 0.56
C SER A 423 -2.00 -0.85 0.85
N ILE A 424 -2.05 0.23 1.62
CA ILE A 424 -3.27 0.99 1.91
C ILE A 424 -3.09 2.48 1.59
N PRO A 425 -4.12 3.17 1.08
CA PRO A 425 -4.14 4.63 0.96
C PRO A 425 -3.86 5.32 2.31
N SER A 426 -4.77 5.08 3.26
CA SER A 426 -4.66 5.29 4.71
C SER A 426 -5.56 4.25 5.39
N VAL A 427 -5.50 4.12 6.72
CA VAL A 427 -6.45 3.27 7.46
C VAL A 427 -7.82 3.96 7.59
N SER A 428 -7.88 5.29 7.62
CA SER A 428 -9.15 6.03 7.60
C SER A 428 -9.96 5.82 6.30
N LEU A 429 -9.28 5.60 5.17
CA LEU A 429 -9.87 5.29 3.87
C LEU A 429 -10.06 3.78 3.59
N THR A 430 -9.74 2.91 4.55
CA THR A 430 -9.84 1.45 4.39
C THR A 430 -10.89 0.85 5.34
N ASP A 431 -11.79 0.01 4.83
CA ASP A 431 -12.60 -0.89 5.68
C ASP A 431 -11.73 -2.05 6.16
N THR A 432 -11.42 -2.04 7.45
CA THR A 432 -10.55 -3.02 8.10
C THR A 432 -11.30 -4.27 8.58
N ASN A 433 -12.61 -4.41 8.34
CA ASN A 433 -13.35 -5.59 8.78
C ASN A 433 -13.08 -6.81 7.89
N TYR A 434 -12.47 -7.84 8.49
CA TYR A 434 -12.30 -9.14 7.86
C TYR A 434 -13.65 -9.80 7.51
N GLN A 435 -13.63 -10.52 6.39
CA GLN A 435 -14.70 -11.37 5.93
C GLN A 435 -14.08 -12.48 5.09
N SER A 436 -14.32 -13.74 5.48
CA SER A 436 -13.76 -14.87 4.72
C SER A 436 -14.43 -14.97 3.36
N LEU A 437 -13.63 -15.07 2.31
CA LEU A 437 -14.11 -15.18 0.93
C LEU A 437 -14.59 -16.58 0.54
N ARG A 438 -14.37 -17.62 1.36
CA ARG A 438 -14.46 -19.03 0.92
C ARG A 438 -15.77 -19.45 0.23
N ASP A 439 -16.89 -18.87 0.63
CA ASP A 439 -18.23 -19.15 0.08
C ASP A 439 -18.76 -18.03 -0.85
N SER A 440 -17.93 -17.02 -1.15
CA SER A 440 -18.25 -15.92 -2.05
C SER A 440 -18.42 -16.34 -3.50
N ARG A 441 -19.15 -15.52 -4.29
CA ARG A 441 -19.38 -15.74 -5.72
C ARG A 441 -18.61 -14.74 -6.57
N VAL A 442 -18.03 -15.25 -7.66
CA VAL A 442 -17.26 -14.45 -8.63
C VAL A 442 -18.12 -13.98 -9.80
N LEU A 443 -18.14 -12.67 -10.06
CA LEU A 443 -18.53 -12.10 -11.35
C LEU A 443 -17.25 -11.89 -12.18
N ALA A 444 -16.98 -12.81 -13.11
CA ALA A 444 -15.84 -12.72 -14.00
C ALA A 444 -16.30 -12.14 -15.35
N MET A 445 -15.66 -11.08 -15.83
CA MET A 445 -15.98 -10.46 -17.12
C MET A 445 -14.70 -10.04 -17.85
N GLY A 446 -14.67 -10.12 -19.17
CA GLY A 446 -13.48 -9.74 -19.91
C GLY A 446 -13.65 -9.71 -21.43
N ALA A 447 -12.63 -9.17 -22.10
CA ALA A 447 -12.56 -9.11 -23.56
C ALA A 447 -11.22 -9.67 -24.05
N SER A 448 -11.30 -10.58 -25.03
CA SER A 448 -10.16 -11.06 -25.80
C SER A 448 -9.98 -10.28 -27.11
N ILE A 449 -11.06 -9.65 -27.60
CA ILE A 449 -11.08 -8.84 -28.84
C ILE A 449 -11.74 -7.48 -28.59
N PHE A 450 -11.27 -6.44 -29.29
CA PHE A 450 -11.61 -5.04 -29.02
C PHE A 450 -12.05 -4.31 -30.30
N PRO A 451 -13.22 -4.63 -30.89
CA PRO A 451 -13.64 -4.15 -32.23
C PRO A 451 -13.84 -2.63 -32.38
N HIS A 452 -13.58 -1.85 -31.33
CA HIS A 452 -13.62 -0.40 -31.31
C HIS A 452 -12.22 0.25 -31.22
N THR A 453 -11.13 -0.55 -31.26
CA THR A 453 -9.72 -0.09 -31.22
C THR A 453 -8.81 -0.99 -32.07
N ASP A 454 -7.58 -0.52 -32.33
CA ASP A 454 -6.49 -1.34 -32.88
C ASP A 454 -5.66 -2.08 -31.79
N LYS A 455 -6.19 -2.24 -30.56
CA LYS A 455 -5.47 -2.93 -29.47
C LYS A 455 -5.34 -4.43 -29.77
N ARG A 456 -4.17 -5.00 -29.48
CA ARG A 456 -3.87 -6.43 -29.70
C ARG A 456 -4.84 -7.31 -28.91
N GLU A 457 -5.23 -8.43 -29.51
CA GLU A 457 -6.03 -9.46 -28.83
C GLU A 457 -5.34 -10.03 -27.58
N LEU A 458 -6.17 -10.44 -26.61
CA LEU A 458 -5.77 -11.09 -25.35
C LEU A 458 -6.28 -12.55 -25.33
N PRO A 459 -5.57 -13.49 -25.99
CA PRO A 459 -6.02 -14.88 -26.12
C PRO A 459 -5.99 -15.69 -24.81
N ALA A 460 -5.36 -15.21 -23.74
CA ALA A 460 -5.41 -15.87 -22.43
C ALA A 460 -6.71 -15.57 -21.66
N VAL A 461 -7.35 -14.42 -21.88
CA VAL A 461 -8.58 -13.99 -21.18
C VAL A 461 -9.73 -15.02 -21.22
N PRO A 462 -10.07 -15.67 -22.36
CA PRO A 462 -11.11 -16.70 -22.37
C PRO A 462 -10.79 -17.91 -21.48
N ILE A 463 -9.50 -18.22 -21.32
CA ILE A 463 -8.98 -19.32 -20.49
C ILE A 463 -9.08 -18.93 -19.02
N GLU A 464 -8.70 -17.69 -18.69
CA GLU A 464 -8.73 -17.14 -17.33
C GLU A 464 -10.16 -17.10 -16.77
N LEU A 465 -11.10 -16.52 -17.53
CA LEU A 465 -12.52 -16.47 -17.15
C LEU A 465 -13.13 -17.87 -16.98
N SER A 466 -12.73 -18.83 -17.84
CA SER A 466 -13.21 -20.21 -17.79
C SER A 466 -12.62 -20.99 -16.61
N ALA A 467 -11.34 -20.80 -16.31
CA ALA A 467 -10.68 -21.39 -15.15
C ALA A 467 -11.25 -20.83 -13.84
N ILE A 468 -11.52 -19.52 -13.76
CA ILE A 468 -12.04 -18.88 -12.56
C ILE A 468 -13.50 -19.24 -12.32
N ALA A 469 -14.41 -18.92 -13.25
CA ALA A 469 -15.87 -18.97 -13.00
C ALA A 469 -16.65 -19.93 -13.91
N GLY A 470 -16.00 -20.54 -14.91
CA GLY A 470 -16.62 -21.44 -15.88
C GLY A 470 -17.52 -20.73 -16.89
N PRO A 471 -17.77 -21.31 -18.08
CA PRO A 471 -18.58 -20.69 -19.12
C PRO A 471 -20.04 -20.54 -18.67
N ARG A 472 -20.62 -19.35 -18.83
CA ARG A 472 -22.05 -19.12 -18.53
C ARG A 472 -23.00 -19.97 -19.40
N ASN A 473 -22.57 -20.42 -20.57
CA ASN A 473 -23.45 -21.06 -21.55
C ASN A 473 -22.75 -22.18 -22.36
N PRO A 474 -23.02 -23.46 -22.08
CA PRO A 474 -22.49 -24.60 -22.86
C PRO A 474 -22.97 -24.67 -24.33
N MET A 475 -23.91 -23.81 -24.75
CA MET A 475 -24.48 -23.80 -26.11
C MET A 475 -24.01 -22.62 -26.98
N SER A 476 -22.96 -21.90 -26.57
CA SER A 476 -22.27 -20.98 -27.48
C SER A 476 -21.37 -21.79 -28.43
N GLY A 477 -21.87 -22.11 -29.62
CA GLY A 477 -21.23 -23.03 -30.60
C GLY A 477 -19.88 -22.59 -31.20
N THR A 478 -19.24 -21.56 -30.64
CA THR A 478 -17.85 -21.20 -30.95
C THR A 478 -16.93 -22.21 -30.27
N ARG A 479 -16.23 -23.04 -31.05
CA ARG A 479 -15.27 -24.04 -30.55
C ARG A 479 -14.05 -23.40 -29.89
N ASN A 480 -14.22 -22.97 -28.65
CA ASN A 480 -13.19 -22.87 -27.62
C ASN A 480 -13.69 -23.61 -26.36
N GLU A 481 -14.22 -24.82 -26.57
CA GLU A 481 -14.21 -25.85 -25.52
C GLU A 481 -12.74 -26.16 -25.22
N ILE A 482 -12.18 -25.49 -24.21
CA ILE A 482 -10.92 -25.89 -23.60
C ILE A 482 -11.15 -27.32 -23.10
N ALA A 483 -10.30 -28.26 -23.51
CA ALA A 483 -10.45 -29.68 -23.17
C ALA A 483 -10.20 -29.93 -21.68
N THR A 484 -11.20 -29.65 -20.85
CA THR A 484 -11.18 -29.83 -19.39
C THR A 484 -11.33 -31.30 -18.97
N ASP A 485 -11.24 -32.23 -19.91
CA ASP A 485 -11.32 -33.70 -19.75
C ASP A 485 -10.41 -34.27 -18.67
N ASN A 486 -9.36 -33.54 -18.26
CA ASN A 486 -8.42 -33.92 -17.20
C ASN A 486 -8.45 -33.02 -15.95
N LEU A 487 -9.41 -32.08 -15.83
CA LEU A 487 -9.42 -31.01 -14.83
C LEU A 487 -10.69 -31.00 -13.96
N SER A 488 -10.85 -32.06 -13.15
CA SER A 488 -11.94 -32.22 -12.16
C SER A 488 -11.92 -31.24 -10.98
N GLN A 489 -11.20 -30.12 -11.10
CA GLN A 489 -11.09 -29.02 -10.13
C GLN A 489 -11.53 -27.67 -10.70
N LEU A 490 -12.00 -27.61 -11.96
CA LEU A 490 -12.53 -26.40 -12.58
C LEU A 490 -14.07 -26.42 -12.64
N PRO A 491 -14.76 -25.27 -12.54
CA PRO A 491 -14.21 -23.94 -12.32
C PRO A 491 -13.71 -23.74 -10.88
N LEU A 492 -12.68 -22.89 -10.73
CA LEU A 492 -12.06 -22.58 -9.45
C LEU A 492 -13.01 -21.90 -8.47
N TRP A 493 -14.10 -21.28 -8.90
CA TRP A 493 -15.05 -20.58 -8.02
C TRP A 493 -16.50 -20.70 -8.49
N PRO A 494 -17.47 -20.73 -7.56
CA PRO A 494 -18.87 -20.54 -7.91
C PRO A 494 -19.05 -19.12 -8.45
N GLY A 495 -19.61 -18.97 -9.65
CA GLY A 495 -19.63 -17.68 -10.31
C GLY A 495 -20.34 -17.71 -11.65
N ARG A 496 -20.19 -16.61 -12.40
CA ARG A 496 -20.65 -16.46 -13.79
C ARG A 496 -19.57 -15.71 -14.57
N SER A 497 -19.11 -16.28 -15.67
CA SER A 497 -18.24 -15.59 -16.65
C SER A 497 -19.04 -14.86 -17.72
N PHE A 498 -18.41 -13.85 -18.33
CA PHE A 498 -18.92 -13.10 -19.48
C PHE A 498 -17.76 -12.67 -20.37
N LEU A 499 -17.83 -13.00 -21.65
CA LEU A 499 -16.74 -12.76 -22.61
C LEU A 499 -17.21 -11.89 -23.78
N ASN A 500 -16.34 -10.99 -24.24
CA ASN A 500 -16.50 -10.19 -25.47
C ASN A 500 -17.88 -9.50 -25.53
N GLN A 501 -18.79 -9.93 -26.40
CA GLN A 501 -20.11 -9.32 -26.60
C GLN A 501 -20.92 -9.16 -25.30
N GLU A 502 -20.68 -9.98 -24.28
CA GLU A 502 -21.34 -9.85 -22.98
C GLU A 502 -20.57 -8.98 -21.95
N PHE A 503 -19.33 -8.60 -22.22
CA PHE A 503 -18.55 -7.69 -21.37
C PHE A 503 -18.80 -6.22 -21.75
N THR A 504 -19.91 -5.70 -21.23
CA THR A 504 -20.34 -4.30 -21.37
C THR A 504 -20.74 -3.72 -20.02
N LEU A 505 -20.70 -2.38 -19.88
CA LEU A 505 -21.04 -1.68 -18.63
C LEU A 505 -22.50 -1.93 -18.22
N GLU A 506 -23.40 -2.00 -19.20
CA GLU A 506 -24.82 -2.30 -18.96
C GLU A 506 -24.99 -3.71 -18.40
N ASN A 507 -24.29 -4.71 -18.95
CA ASN A 507 -24.35 -6.07 -18.40
C ASN A 507 -23.69 -6.15 -17.02
N LEU A 508 -22.54 -5.52 -16.79
CA LEU A 508 -21.86 -5.46 -15.49
C LEU A 508 -22.80 -4.92 -14.40
N ARG A 509 -23.45 -3.76 -14.64
CA ARG A 509 -24.47 -3.18 -13.76
C ARG A 509 -25.63 -4.16 -13.52
N LYS A 510 -26.24 -4.67 -14.61
CA LYS A 510 -27.34 -5.64 -14.56
C LYS A 510 -27.01 -6.89 -13.76
N GLN A 511 -25.78 -7.40 -13.82
CA GLN A 511 -25.37 -8.55 -13.01
C GLN A 511 -25.22 -8.20 -11.53
N ARG A 512 -24.64 -7.04 -11.18
CA ARG A 512 -24.55 -6.55 -9.78
C ARG A 512 -25.90 -6.15 -9.19
N GLU A 513 -26.88 -5.80 -10.02
CA GLU A 513 -28.25 -5.56 -9.60
C GLU A 513 -29.04 -6.85 -9.37
N GLN A 514 -28.82 -7.88 -10.20
CA GLN A 514 -29.55 -9.15 -10.13
C GLN A 514 -29.15 -10.04 -8.96
N GLN A 515 -27.89 -10.02 -8.51
CA GLN A 515 -27.45 -10.77 -7.33
C GLN A 515 -26.19 -10.18 -6.68
N GLY A 516 -26.01 -10.49 -5.40
CA GLY A 516 -24.73 -10.33 -4.72
C GLY A 516 -23.61 -11.11 -5.44
N PHE A 517 -22.49 -10.43 -5.63
CA PHE A 517 -21.21 -10.99 -6.01
C PHE A 517 -20.19 -10.24 -5.17
N GLU A 518 -19.50 -10.98 -4.32
CA GLU A 518 -18.57 -10.44 -3.34
C GLU A 518 -17.15 -10.35 -3.93
N ILE A 519 -16.88 -11.13 -5.00
CA ILE A 519 -15.67 -11.03 -5.82
C ILE A 519 -16.05 -10.60 -7.23
N ILE A 520 -15.34 -9.62 -7.79
CA ILE A 520 -15.52 -9.15 -9.16
C ILE A 520 -14.16 -9.19 -9.86
N HIS A 521 -14.12 -9.68 -11.09
CA HIS A 521 -12.90 -9.92 -11.84
C HIS A 521 -13.05 -9.38 -13.25
N LEU A 522 -12.17 -8.45 -13.65
CA LEU A 522 -12.18 -7.78 -14.94
C LEU A 522 -10.88 -8.10 -15.68
N ALA A 523 -10.95 -8.88 -16.76
CA ALA A 523 -9.80 -9.34 -17.54
C ALA A 523 -9.78 -8.70 -18.93
N THR A 524 -8.91 -7.71 -19.15
CA THR A 524 -9.02 -6.79 -20.29
C THR A 524 -7.77 -5.91 -20.46
N HIS A 525 -7.75 -5.03 -21.46
CA HIS A 525 -6.81 -3.91 -21.50
C HIS A 525 -7.25 -2.78 -20.56
N ALA A 526 -6.25 -2.11 -20.00
CA ALA A 526 -6.38 -0.81 -19.38
C ALA A 526 -5.05 -0.06 -19.57
N SER A 527 -5.06 1.25 -19.36
CA SER A 527 -3.84 2.05 -19.30
C SER A 527 -4.02 3.27 -18.43
N PHE A 528 -2.97 3.65 -17.72
CA PHE A 528 -2.85 4.94 -17.04
C PHE A 528 -1.60 5.64 -17.58
N PRO A 529 -1.73 6.50 -18.61
CA PRO A 529 -0.57 7.18 -19.18
C PRO A 529 0.13 8.07 -18.15
N LEU A 530 1.45 7.97 -18.06
CA LEU A 530 2.27 8.86 -17.23
C LEU A 530 2.56 10.18 -17.96
N THR A 531 1.47 10.88 -18.31
CA THR A 531 1.44 12.17 -19.00
C THR A 531 0.83 13.25 -18.09
N GLU A 532 0.98 14.52 -18.46
CA GLU A 532 0.34 15.65 -17.73
C GLU A 532 -1.19 15.52 -17.66
N ASN A 533 -1.81 14.91 -18.68
CA ASN A 533 -3.25 14.65 -18.73
C ASN A 533 -3.59 13.18 -18.41
N GLY A 534 -2.67 12.42 -17.80
CA GLY A 534 -2.77 10.98 -17.57
C GLY A 534 -4.10 10.52 -16.97
N ARG A 535 -4.60 11.24 -15.94
CA ARG A 535 -5.93 11.02 -15.34
C ARG A 535 -7.09 11.02 -16.35
N LYS A 536 -7.05 11.92 -17.34
CA LYS A 536 -8.09 12.11 -18.36
C LYS A 536 -7.95 11.10 -19.51
N GLU A 537 -6.71 10.68 -19.77
CA GLU A 537 -6.33 9.68 -20.77
C GLU A 537 -6.44 8.24 -20.22
N ALA A 538 -6.58 8.08 -18.89
CA ALA A 538 -6.69 6.80 -18.22
C ALA A 538 -8.02 6.10 -18.53
N GLU A 539 -7.92 4.88 -19.05
CA GLU A 539 -9.03 4.11 -19.56
C GLU A 539 -8.94 2.62 -19.22
N ILE A 540 -10.10 1.97 -19.13
CA ILE A 540 -10.25 0.52 -19.09
C ILE A 540 -11.19 0.08 -20.21
N ASP A 541 -10.74 -0.88 -21.02
CA ASP A 541 -11.48 -1.35 -22.18
C ASP A 541 -12.60 -2.30 -21.77
N LEU A 542 -13.80 -2.06 -22.29
CA LEU A 542 -14.85 -3.06 -22.43
C LEU A 542 -14.89 -3.53 -23.88
N TRP A 543 -15.64 -4.58 -24.22
CA TRP A 543 -15.67 -5.06 -25.61
C TRP A 543 -16.16 -4.00 -26.61
N ASN A 544 -17.18 -3.22 -26.25
CA ASN A 544 -17.81 -2.25 -27.15
C ASN A 544 -17.27 -0.81 -27.05
N ARG A 545 -16.55 -0.46 -25.98
CA ARG A 545 -15.95 0.88 -25.77
C ARG A 545 -14.98 0.90 -24.58
N SER A 546 -14.03 1.83 -24.58
CA SER A 546 -13.34 2.29 -23.37
C SER A 546 -14.30 2.94 -22.38
N LEU A 547 -14.02 2.79 -21.08
CA LEU A 547 -14.48 3.70 -20.03
C LEU A 547 -13.29 4.53 -19.53
N SER A 548 -13.47 5.85 -19.45
CA SER A 548 -12.52 6.73 -18.74
C SER A 548 -12.53 6.48 -17.23
N LEU A 549 -11.49 6.90 -16.52
CA LEU A 549 -11.39 6.80 -15.06
C LEU A 549 -12.58 7.46 -14.33
N ASP A 550 -13.05 8.62 -14.80
CA ASP A 550 -14.21 9.31 -14.22
C ASP A 550 -15.55 8.63 -14.59
N GLU A 551 -15.67 8.02 -15.77
CA GLU A 551 -16.83 7.16 -16.07
C GLU A 551 -16.82 5.89 -15.22
N PHE A 552 -15.65 5.28 -14.98
CA PHE A 552 -15.51 4.13 -14.09
C PHE A 552 -15.88 4.49 -12.63
N ARG A 553 -15.53 5.71 -12.19
CA ARG A 553 -15.96 6.29 -10.91
C ARG A 553 -17.48 6.46 -10.82
N LEU A 554 -18.05 7.16 -11.78
CA LEU A 554 -19.48 7.51 -11.83
C LEU A 554 -20.36 6.32 -12.26
N ALA A 555 -19.77 5.24 -12.74
CA ALA A 555 -20.50 4.06 -13.18
C ALA A 555 -21.27 3.37 -12.04
N LYS A 556 -20.80 3.53 -10.79
CA LYS A 556 -21.42 2.99 -9.55
C LYS A 556 -21.67 1.47 -9.58
N TRP A 557 -20.98 0.72 -10.43
CA TRP A 557 -21.15 -0.74 -10.52
C TRP A 557 -20.66 -1.47 -9.25
N TYR A 558 -19.81 -0.84 -8.44
CA TYR A 558 -19.36 -1.32 -7.14
C TYR A 558 -20.12 -0.71 -5.94
N ASP A 559 -21.02 0.26 -6.15
CA ASP A 559 -21.59 1.18 -5.14
C ASP A 559 -22.70 0.54 -4.27
N ARG A 560 -22.42 -0.67 -3.77
CA ARG A 560 -23.22 -1.46 -2.84
C ARG A 560 -22.24 -2.24 -1.97
N SER A 561 -22.28 -2.00 -0.66
CA SER A 561 -21.47 -2.71 0.33
C SER A 561 -21.60 -4.22 0.16
N GLY A 562 -20.46 -4.91 0.16
CA GLY A 562 -20.34 -6.31 -0.27
C GLY A 562 -19.65 -6.51 -1.63
N VAL A 563 -18.67 -5.66 -1.98
CA VAL A 563 -17.53 -6.09 -2.82
C VAL A 563 -16.32 -6.26 -1.92
N GLU A 564 -16.01 -7.51 -1.61
CA GLU A 564 -14.90 -7.90 -0.73
C GLU A 564 -13.56 -7.94 -1.48
N LEU A 565 -13.61 -8.16 -2.80
CA LEU A 565 -12.44 -8.20 -3.67
C LEU A 565 -12.79 -7.78 -5.11
N LEU A 566 -12.06 -6.80 -5.62
CA LEU A 566 -11.93 -6.54 -7.06
C LEU A 566 -10.60 -7.09 -7.55
N VAL A 567 -10.61 -7.81 -8.67
CA VAL A 567 -9.40 -8.21 -9.41
C VAL A 567 -9.42 -7.49 -10.76
N LEU A 568 -8.52 -6.53 -10.91
CA LEU A 568 -8.24 -5.85 -12.18
C LEU A 568 -7.11 -6.60 -12.88
N SER A 569 -7.49 -7.65 -13.63
CA SER A 569 -6.58 -8.43 -14.48
C SER A 569 -6.32 -7.67 -15.79
N ALA A 570 -5.74 -6.48 -15.65
CA ALA A 570 -5.55 -5.49 -16.70
C ALA A 570 -4.36 -4.58 -16.40
N CYS A 571 -3.69 -4.10 -17.45
CA CYS A 571 -2.45 -3.34 -17.38
C CYS A 571 -2.58 -1.99 -16.65
N GLU A 572 -1.53 -1.61 -15.90
CA GLU A 572 -1.36 -0.28 -15.29
C GLU A 572 -2.48 0.15 -14.31
N THR A 573 -3.24 -0.81 -13.79
CA THR A 573 -4.44 -0.55 -12.97
C THR A 573 -4.18 -0.10 -11.52
N ALA A 574 -2.94 -0.25 -11.05
CA ALA A 574 -2.43 0.32 -9.79
C ALA A 574 -1.45 1.50 -10.02
N ILE A 575 -1.24 1.94 -11.27
CA ILE A 575 -0.48 3.15 -11.60
C ILE A 575 -1.39 4.37 -11.48
N GLY A 576 -0.83 5.50 -11.07
CA GLY A 576 -1.48 6.81 -11.21
C GLY A 576 -0.47 7.94 -11.40
N ASP A 577 -0.98 9.16 -11.55
CA ASP A 577 -0.17 10.37 -11.62
C ASP A 577 0.40 10.76 -10.23
N ASN A 578 1.34 11.72 -10.19
CA ASN A 578 2.01 12.16 -8.97
C ASN A 578 1.07 12.67 -7.86
N ASN A 579 -0.18 13.02 -8.19
CA ASN A 579 -1.17 13.52 -7.25
C ASN A 579 -2.19 12.44 -6.83
N ALA A 580 -2.33 11.33 -7.58
CA ALA A 580 -3.03 10.12 -7.11
C ALA A 580 -2.45 8.82 -7.66
N GLU A 581 -1.36 8.39 -7.05
CA GLU A 581 -0.88 7.02 -7.14
C GLU A 581 -1.98 6.01 -6.73
N MET A 582 -1.91 4.77 -7.21
CA MET A 582 -2.90 3.67 -7.06
C MET A 582 -4.07 3.65 -8.06
N GLY A 583 -4.33 4.70 -8.84
CA GLY A 583 -5.18 4.63 -10.05
C GLY A 583 -6.58 4.02 -9.89
N PHE A 584 -6.96 3.14 -10.83
CA PHE A 584 -8.26 2.43 -10.83
C PHE A 584 -8.49 1.61 -9.55
N ALA A 585 -7.42 1.02 -8.98
CA ALA A 585 -7.49 0.21 -7.77
C ALA A 585 -7.73 1.06 -6.51
N GLY A 586 -6.97 2.15 -6.35
CA GLY A 586 -7.18 3.13 -5.28
C GLY A 586 -8.58 3.76 -5.35
N LEU A 587 -9.02 4.13 -6.56
CA LEU A 587 -10.36 4.62 -6.83
C LEU A 587 -11.46 3.61 -6.43
N ALA A 588 -11.29 2.33 -6.76
CA ALA A 588 -12.25 1.29 -6.40
C ALA A 588 -12.33 1.06 -4.88
N VAL A 589 -11.18 0.99 -4.20
CA VAL A 589 -11.14 0.78 -2.74
C VAL A 589 -11.81 1.94 -1.99
N ARG A 590 -11.39 3.17 -2.33
CA ARG A 590 -11.99 4.43 -1.86
C ARG A 590 -13.51 4.50 -2.07
N SER A 591 -14.03 3.80 -3.06
CA SER A 591 -15.46 3.82 -3.43
C SER A 591 -16.24 2.59 -2.97
N GLY A 592 -15.78 1.92 -1.90
CA GLY A 592 -16.54 0.89 -1.17
C GLY A 592 -16.16 -0.57 -1.46
N VAL A 593 -15.12 -0.82 -2.26
CA VAL A 593 -14.50 -2.14 -2.39
C VAL A 593 -13.51 -2.34 -1.23
N LYS A 594 -13.55 -3.45 -0.48
CA LYS A 594 -12.58 -3.62 0.62
C LYS A 594 -11.13 -3.80 0.15
N SER A 595 -10.94 -4.46 -0.99
CA SER A 595 -9.63 -4.90 -1.49
C SER A 595 -9.58 -4.89 -3.03
N ALA A 596 -8.49 -4.40 -3.63
CA ALA A 596 -8.24 -4.48 -5.06
C ALA A 596 -6.90 -5.17 -5.36
N VAL A 597 -6.91 -6.25 -6.15
CA VAL A 597 -5.72 -6.79 -6.83
C VAL A 597 -5.58 -6.07 -8.17
N ALA A 598 -4.43 -5.44 -8.42
CA ALA A 598 -4.22 -4.62 -9.61
C ALA A 598 -2.73 -4.50 -9.96
N SER A 599 -2.42 -4.02 -11.19
CA SER A 599 -1.08 -4.11 -11.76
C SER A 599 -0.27 -2.80 -11.80
N LEU A 600 1.03 -2.91 -11.50
CA LEU A 600 2.02 -1.83 -11.45
C LEU A 600 2.71 -1.55 -12.79
N TRP A 601 2.36 -2.29 -13.86
CA TRP A 601 2.87 -2.08 -15.23
C TRP A 601 2.00 -2.80 -16.28
N LYS A 602 2.41 -2.69 -17.55
CA LYS A 602 1.87 -3.48 -18.67
C LYS A 602 2.30 -4.94 -18.54
N VAL A 603 1.41 -5.76 -17.99
CA VAL A 603 1.64 -7.16 -17.66
C VAL A 603 1.57 -8.06 -18.91
N ASN A 604 2.13 -9.26 -18.80
CA ASN A 604 2.07 -10.27 -19.86
C ASN A 604 0.77 -11.09 -19.73
N ASP A 605 -0.02 -11.18 -20.80
CA ASP A 605 -1.30 -11.92 -20.89
C ASP A 605 -1.20 -13.35 -20.34
N THR A 606 -0.26 -14.15 -20.87
CA THR A 606 -0.06 -15.56 -20.45
C THR A 606 0.46 -15.70 -19.01
N GLY A 607 1.35 -14.80 -18.58
CA GLY A 607 1.84 -14.76 -17.20
C GLY A 607 0.77 -14.35 -16.19
N THR A 608 -0.16 -13.48 -16.61
CA THR A 608 -1.30 -13.02 -15.80
C THR A 608 -2.31 -14.14 -15.62
N LEU A 609 -2.69 -14.85 -16.70
CA LEU A 609 -3.49 -16.08 -16.63
C LEU A 609 -2.91 -17.08 -15.60
N GLY A 610 -1.58 -17.28 -15.62
CA GLY A 610 -0.89 -18.11 -14.65
C GLY A 610 -1.11 -17.62 -13.21
N LEU A 611 -0.71 -16.37 -12.94
CA LEU A 611 -0.81 -15.77 -11.60
C LEU A 611 -2.25 -15.80 -11.07
N MET A 612 -3.23 -15.44 -11.90
CA MET A 612 -4.64 -15.36 -11.49
C MET A 612 -5.26 -16.74 -11.27
N THR A 613 -4.90 -17.74 -12.08
CA THR A 613 -5.35 -19.14 -11.88
C THR A 613 -4.92 -19.66 -10.52
N GLU A 614 -3.63 -19.51 -10.15
CA GLU A 614 -3.17 -19.99 -8.85
C GLU A 614 -3.55 -19.06 -7.69
N PHE A 615 -3.70 -17.76 -7.91
CA PHE A 615 -4.28 -16.83 -6.92
C PHE A 615 -5.68 -17.29 -6.51
N TYR A 616 -6.58 -17.53 -7.48
CA TYR A 616 -7.92 -18.02 -7.21
C TYR A 616 -7.93 -19.43 -6.60
N ARG A 617 -6.94 -20.29 -6.88
CA ARG A 617 -6.78 -21.57 -6.19
C ARG A 617 -6.46 -21.39 -4.71
N TYR A 618 -5.44 -20.59 -4.38
CA TYR A 618 -5.06 -20.33 -2.99
C TYR A 618 -6.11 -19.50 -2.23
N LEU A 619 -6.88 -18.66 -2.91
CA LEU A 619 -7.96 -17.86 -2.30
C LEU A 619 -9.06 -18.71 -1.65
N ARG A 620 -9.21 -20.00 -2.05
CA ARG A 620 -10.07 -20.95 -1.33
C ARG A 620 -9.44 -21.48 -0.04
N SER A 621 -8.14 -21.72 -0.01
CA SER A 621 -7.45 -22.35 1.13
C SER A 621 -7.03 -21.35 2.19
N GLU A 622 -6.45 -20.22 1.79
CA GLU A 622 -5.85 -19.26 2.70
C GLU A 622 -6.88 -18.44 3.49
N PRO A 623 -6.53 -17.97 4.69
CA PRO A 623 -7.42 -17.12 5.47
C PRO A 623 -7.45 -15.66 4.99
N ILE A 624 -6.46 -15.19 4.22
CA ILE A 624 -6.29 -13.79 3.84
C ILE A 624 -5.91 -13.64 2.36
N LYS A 625 -6.41 -12.59 1.70
CA LYS A 625 -6.15 -12.28 0.27
C LYS A 625 -4.64 -12.17 -0.04
N ALA A 626 -3.87 -11.55 0.85
CA ALA A 626 -2.43 -11.34 0.66
C ALA A 626 -1.60 -12.64 0.69
N GLU A 627 -2.01 -13.65 1.47
CA GLU A 627 -1.34 -14.96 1.48
C GLU A 627 -1.67 -15.76 0.20
N ALA A 628 -2.89 -15.61 -0.32
CA ALA A 628 -3.26 -16.21 -1.61
C ALA A 628 -2.45 -15.65 -2.78
N LEU A 629 -2.29 -14.31 -2.85
CA LEU A 629 -1.46 -13.68 -3.89
C LEU A 629 0.01 -14.06 -3.73
N ARG A 630 0.52 -14.02 -2.49
CA ARG A 630 1.89 -14.47 -2.16
C ARG A 630 2.15 -15.88 -2.68
N LYS A 631 1.30 -16.86 -2.38
CA LYS A 631 1.54 -18.25 -2.80
C LYS A 631 1.58 -18.41 -4.32
N ALA A 632 0.70 -17.71 -5.05
CA ALA A 632 0.76 -17.69 -6.52
C ALA A 632 2.06 -17.07 -7.06
N GLN A 633 2.53 -15.97 -6.46
CA GLN A 633 3.82 -15.35 -6.80
C GLN A 633 5.01 -16.28 -6.49
N LEU A 634 4.95 -17.05 -5.40
CA LEU A 634 5.99 -18.01 -5.01
C LEU A 634 6.06 -19.22 -5.95
N GLU A 635 4.93 -19.77 -6.41
CA GLU A 635 4.92 -20.85 -7.41
C GLU A 635 5.60 -20.42 -8.72
N MET A 636 5.39 -19.18 -9.16
CA MET A 636 6.06 -18.60 -10.34
C MET A 636 7.56 -18.41 -10.10
N LEU A 637 7.95 -17.71 -9.03
CA LEU A 637 9.35 -17.50 -8.62
C LEU A 637 10.13 -18.82 -8.54
N ARG A 638 9.51 -19.89 -8.03
CA ARG A 638 10.15 -21.20 -7.84
C ARG A 638 10.09 -22.11 -9.07
N LYS A 639 9.59 -21.62 -10.21
CA LYS A 639 9.40 -22.37 -11.47
C LYS A 639 8.51 -23.61 -11.30
N GLN A 640 7.61 -23.57 -10.32
CA GLN A 640 6.57 -24.57 -10.10
C GLN A 640 5.37 -24.29 -11.02
N LEU A 641 5.08 -23.02 -11.29
CA LEU A 641 4.16 -22.57 -12.34
C LEU A 641 4.94 -22.12 -13.59
N VAL A 642 4.75 -22.79 -14.72
CA VAL A 642 5.48 -22.54 -15.98
C VAL A 642 4.59 -22.77 -17.22
N ILE A 643 4.95 -22.15 -18.34
CA ILE A 643 4.39 -22.52 -19.65
C ILE A 643 5.36 -23.49 -20.33
N ARG A 644 4.90 -24.68 -20.72
CA ARG A 644 5.68 -25.64 -21.52
C ARG A 644 4.79 -26.44 -22.47
N ASN A 645 5.25 -26.61 -23.72
CA ASN A 645 4.55 -27.34 -24.78
C ASN A 645 3.08 -26.90 -24.94
N ASN A 646 2.84 -25.59 -25.04
CA ASN A 646 1.50 -24.98 -25.11
C ASN A 646 0.58 -25.28 -23.90
N GLN A 647 1.15 -25.60 -22.74
CA GLN A 647 0.38 -25.82 -21.51
C GLN A 647 0.88 -24.92 -20.38
N LEU A 648 -0.06 -24.26 -19.69
CA LEU A 648 0.18 -23.73 -18.35
C LEU A 648 0.20 -24.92 -17.40
N ARG A 649 1.33 -25.16 -16.72
CA ARG A 649 1.52 -26.29 -15.80
C ARG A 649 1.89 -25.78 -14.41
N GLY A 650 1.17 -26.25 -13.40
CA GLY A 650 1.40 -25.93 -11.99
C GLY A 650 0.78 -26.95 -11.04
N ASN A 651 0.70 -26.61 -9.75
CA ASN A 651 0.09 -27.44 -8.72
C ASN A 651 -1.37 -27.82 -9.04
N GLY A 652 -2.09 -26.96 -9.77
CA GLY A 652 -3.44 -27.21 -10.29
C GLY A 652 -3.60 -28.25 -11.41
N GLY A 653 -2.50 -28.79 -11.94
CA GLY A 653 -2.49 -29.64 -13.15
C GLY A 653 -1.97 -28.90 -14.38
N ALA A 654 -2.43 -29.30 -15.56
CA ALA A 654 -2.09 -28.69 -16.84
C ALA A 654 -3.34 -28.13 -17.53
N ILE A 655 -3.28 -26.87 -17.98
CA ILE A 655 -4.30 -26.22 -18.80
C ILE A 655 -3.72 -26.03 -20.19
N ASP A 656 -4.39 -26.59 -21.21
CA ASP A 656 -4.03 -26.40 -22.61
C ASP A 656 -4.26 -24.95 -23.06
N LEU A 657 -3.31 -24.41 -23.82
CA LEU A 657 -3.34 -23.06 -24.36
C LEU A 657 -3.44 -23.14 -25.90
N PRO A 658 -4.20 -22.23 -26.55
CA PRO A 658 -4.34 -22.23 -28.00
C PRO A 658 -3.03 -21.85 -28.70
N GLU A 659 -2.79 -22.43 -29.88
CA GLU A 659 -1.69 -22.02 -30.74
C GLU A 659 -1.92 -20.57 -31.23
N SER A 660 -1.14 -19.65 -30.68
CA SER A 660 -1.29 -18.21 -30.87
C SER A 660 0.10 -17.55 -30.95
N PRO A 661 0.36 -16.66 -31.93
CA PRO A 661 1.59 -15.85 -31.96
C PRO A 661 1.85 -15.00 -30.71
N GLN A 662 0.80 -14.74 -29.91
CA GLN A 662 0.87 -13.99 -28.66
C GLN A 662 1.20 -14.88 -27.45
N ILE A 663 0.99 -16.20 -27.53
CA ILE A 663 1.24 -17.17 -26.45
C ILE A 663 2.51 -17.98 -26.78
N PRO A 664 3.65 -17.75 -26.10
CA PRO A 664 4.87 -18.51 -26.33
C PRO A 664 4.72 -19.96 -25.84
N ALA A 665 5.04 -20.92 -26.71
CA ALA A 665 4.94 -22.36 -26.45
C ALA A 665 5.72 -22.85 -25.19
N ASN A 666 6.77 -22.13 -24.82
CA ASN A 666 7.50 -22.30 -23.57
C ASN A 666 7.84 -20.91 -23.00
N LEU A 667 7.62 -20.70 -21.70
CA LEU A 667 7.92 -19.45 -21.00
C LEU A 667 8.30 -19.71 -19.55
N ASP A 668 9.40 -19.10 -19.12
CA ASP A 668 9.86 -19.11 -17.73
C ASP A 668 9.26 -17.89 -17.00
N LEU A 669 8.42 -18.17 -16.01
CA LEU A 669 7.66 -17.15 -15.28
C LEU A 669 8.37 -16.68 -14.00
N SER A 670 9.59 -17.15 -13.69
CA SER A 670 10.24 -16.83 -12.42
C SER A 670 10.77 -15.41 -12.29
N HIS A 671 10.87 -14.66 -13.39
CA HIS A 671 11.37 -13.27 -13.34
C HIS A 671 10.31 -12.34 -12.71
N PRO A 672 10.69 -11.41 -11.81
CA PRO A 672 9.71 -10.56 -11.12
C PRO A 672 8.81 -9.73 -12.03
N HIS A 673 9.19 -9.49 -13.29
CA HIS A 673 8.32 -8.90 -14.33
C HIS A 673 6.94 -9.58 -14.42
N TYR A 674 6.86 -10.89 -14.21
CA TYR A 674 5.62 -11.67 -14.35
C TYR A 674 4.78 -11.72 -13.07
N TRP A 675 5.41 -11.77 -11.90
CA TRP A 675 4.71 -12.02 -10.63
C TRP A 675 4.67 -10.80 -9.69
N ALA A 676 5.72 -9.98 -9.62
CA ALA A 676 5.75 -8.77 -8.78
C ALA A 676 4.99 -7.58 -9.39
N GLY A 677 4.45 -7.76 -10.61
CA GLY A 677 3.64 -6.76 -11.30
C GLY A 677 2.25 -6.58 -10.73
N PHE A 678 1.79 -7.45 -9.82
CA PHE A 678 0.52 -7.32 -9.13
C PHE A 678 0.72 -7.12 -7.62
N THR A 679 -0.14 -6.28 -7.03
CA THR A 679 -0.19 -6.01 -5.60
C THR A 679 -1.64 -5.94 -5.11
N ILE A 680 -1.84 -6.00 -3.79
CA ILE A 680 -3.13 -5.75 -3.15
C ILE A 680 -3.15 -4.34 -2.57
N ILE A 681 -4.19 -3.59 -2.91
CA ILE A 681 -4.50 -2.26 -2.41
C ILE A 681 -5.77 -2.36 -1.55
N GLY A 682 -5.79 -1.63 -0.43
CA GLY A 682 -6.86 -1.73 0.57
C GLY A 682 -6.61 -2.87 1.56
N SER A 683 -7.69 -3.45 2.09
CA SER A 683 -7.58 -4.52 3.09
C SER A 683 -6.86 -5.75 2.54
N PRO A 684 -5.77 -6.24 3.15
CA PRO A 684 -5.04 -7.42 2.70
C PRO A 684 -5.62 -8.76 3.20
N TRP A 685 -6.65 -8.70 4.07
CA TRP A 685 -7.33 -9.86 4.65
C TRP A 685 -8.67 -10.13 3.97
#